data_AF-D3D1A9-F1
#
_entry.id   AF-D3D1A9-F1
#
_cell.length_a   1.000
_cell.length_b   1.000
_cell.length_c   1.000
_cell.angle_alpha   90.00
_cell.angle_beta   90.00
_cell.angle_gamma   90.00
#
_symmetry.space_group_name_H-M   'P 1'
#
loop_
_entity.id
_entity.type
_entity.pdbx_description
1 polymer ?
#
loop_
_entity_poly.entity_id
_entity_poly.type
_entity_poly.pdbx_seq_one_letter_code
_entity_poly.pdbx_strand_id
1 'polypeptide(L)'
;MLLPMGPPAASGHVPLGTVPRVSRANEPRGGAGPALDEPSGQPGAAVPRQETGSPGLPPAPTGAAGLSFDRLWRRAREISAPGRYVAVLAVLSATAAVVLRHNLFPYLSINNDEVIYFTQARAMAGGHLFPAAPDPAASYAPWLAAVSDGHYVLKYTPFVPGLFALGLLLTGSISPVLALVAAAAVVVTYLFGAELSGDRRVAALAATLLAFSPLMIVQSALVLSYLPVLVLLELTLLGLLRGLRGRGRRVGGVALAGAGLAAGVAVAVRPYDVVLVLAPVVIWAVVKVRRDARLGWALRWAAAGLALPTGLLLAFNAAATGSPFRLPFALLEPDDKLGFGWRRLYPSDGGHNFGLGDGLASVGDHLWLLGGWACGGVLLAVAAIVSVARRRLDAPGYLLGLGSLLFLVGYLGFWGAWNAAELWGGIRYVGPFYLMPVMIGLVHLGARGVVDLATWSRRRVARGLTGVGTAGVVGLTTFILVGAVDANATMTRHDRELAGMLRSLPDRSLVLVSATPAYLGHPSAVTANGPDLDGADGDGDLLFAVSRGVADLKVVADHPDRTPYLLRMPAGYNRSPQSPTRSRVDALTLATGRTVDVEVSVGAAPAGSRAAQLVFEAGGTRLSYPVPVTGQSAARLTVDADGLDADDVTDAVSYDGARTRGSPTGREAGSPLGRPRISTVPGAGASITVSLLATPASGGRARTVDRQVLPVLVEQGADIAVLAPSAQIDEVGTGSTLPVRITLP
;
A
#
# COMPACT_ATOMS: atom_id res chain seq x y z
N MET A 1 25.51 17.61 37.80
CA MET A 1 26.78 17.76 37.06
C MET A 1 26.39 18.18 35.64
N LEU A 2 26.48 19.48 35.39
CA LEU A 2 26.01 20.19 34.18
C LEU A 2 27.23 20.52 33.32
N LEU A 3 27.20 20.17 32.03
CA LEU A 3 28.14 20.62 30.98
C LEU A 3 27.43 20.54 29.61
N PRO A 4 27.81 21.34 28.59
CA PRO A 4 27.01 22.48 28.15
C PRO A 4 26.48 22.39 26.70
N MET A 5 25.46 23.21 26.43
CA MET A 5 24.83 23.46 25.13
C MET A 5 25.78 24.27 24.22
N GLY A 6 26.03 23.79 23.00
CA GLY A 6 26.70 24.55 21.93
C GLY A 6 25.71 25.48 21.19
N PRO A 7 26.20 26.54 20.52
CA PRO A 7 25.35 27.52 19.84
C PRO A 7 24.81 27.00 18.49
N PRO A 8 23.69 27.54 18.00
CA PRO A 8 23.12 27.16 16.71
C PRO A 8 23.93 27.73 15.54
N ALA A 9 24.10 26.92 14.49
CA ALA A 9 24.74 27.31 13.25
C ALA A 9 23.89 28.35 12.50
N ALA A 10 24.55 29.43 12.07
CA ALA A 10 23.96 30.51 11.31
C ALA A 10 23.54 30.05 9.89
N SER A 11 22.31 30.35 9.52
CA SER A 11 21.78 30.22 8.16
C SER A 11 22.39 31.28 7.25
N GLY A 12 23.34 30.89 6.40
CA GLY A 12 23.84 31.72 5.31
C GLY A 12 22.81 31.79 4.19
N HIS A 13 22.15 32.94 4.05
CA HIS A 13 21.39 33.29 2.85
C HIS A 13 22.34 33.48 1.67
N VAL A 14 22.18 32.66 0.63
CA VAL A 14 22.78 32.92 -0.68
C VAL A 14 21.75 33.70 -1.51
N PRO A 15 22.05 34.91 -1.99
CA PRO A 15 21.14 35.64 -2.86
C PRO A 15 21.04 34.93 -4.22
N LEU A 16 19.80 34.74 -4.69
CA LEU A 16 19.49 34.20 -6.02
C LEU A 16 20.09 35.11 -7.10
N GLY A 17 20.89 34.52 -7.98
CA GLY A 17 21.58 35.21 -9.07
C GLY A 17 20.61 35.76 -10.12
N THR A 18 20.95 36.93 -10.63
CA THR A 18 20.26 37.68 -11.68
C THR A 18 20.10 36.89 -12.98
N VAL A 19 18.86 36.86 -13.49
CA VAL A 19 18.43 36.31 -14.78
C VAL A 19 19.07 37.09 -15.94
N PRO A 20 19.67 36.45 -16.97
CA PRO A 20 20.05 37.14 -18.20
C PRO A 20 18.83 37.31 -19.13
N ARG A 21 18.57 38.55 -19.55
CA ARG A 21 17.70 38.88 -20.69
C ARG A 21 18.36 38.41 -21.99
N VAL A 22 17.63 37.64 -22.80
CA VAL A 22 18.01 37.38 -24.20
C VAL A 22 16.91 37.87 -25.14
N SER A 23 17.33 38.73 -26.06
CA SER A 23 16.54 39.34 -27.11
C SER A 23 16.21 38.38 -28.25
N ARG A 24 15.07 38.62 -28.90
CA ARG A 24 14.61 37.99 -30.15
C ARG A 24 15.57 38.23 -31.32
N ALA A 25 15.90 37.17 -32.08
CA ALA A 25 15.83 37.07 -33.55
C ALA A 25 16.63 35.87 -34.08
N ASN A 26 15.98 34.87 -34.70
CA ASN A 26 16.12 34.54 -36.13
C ASN A 26 15.45 33.22 -36.52
N GLU A 27 14.89 33.22 -37.73
CA GLU A 27 14.11 32.21 -38.44
C GLU A 27 14.88 30.96 -38.90
N PRO A 28 14.17 29.89 -39.34
CA PRO A 28 14.74 28.59 -39.69
C PRO A 28 15.08 28.46 -41.20
N ARG A 29 16.13 27.69 -41.49
CA ARG A 29 16.40 27.02 -42.78
C ARG A 29 16.66 25.55 -42.42
N GLY A 30 16.02 24.51 -42.96
CA GLY A 30 15.57 24.30 -44.33
C GLY A 30 16.66 23.51 -45.07
N GLY A 31 16.55 22.17 -45.13
CA GLY A 31 17.47 21.32 -45.89
C GLY A 31 17.07 19.85 -45.87
N ALA A 32 16.75 19.30 -47.05
CA ALA A 32 16.19 17.98 -47.29
C ALA A 32 17.16 17.07 -48.08
N GLY A 33 17.08 15.76 -47.79
CA GLY A 33 17.36 14.60 -48.68
C GLY A 33 18.82 14.18 -48.91
N PRO A 34 19.09 13.02 -49.57
CA PRO A 34 18.23 11.85 -49.82
C PRO A 34 18.93 10.47 -49.56
N ALA A 35 18.20 9.40 -49.89
CA ALA A 35 18.52 7.97 -49.80
C ALA A 35 19.45 7.43 -50.93
N LEU A 36 19.63 6.08 -50.95
CA LEU A 36 20.26 5.17 -51.93
C LEU A 36 21.69 4.73 -51.52
N ASP A 37 22.18 3.48 -51.59
CA ASP A 37 21.86 2.29 -52.40
C ASP A 37 22.37 0.98 -51.73
N GLU A 38 21.70 -0.15 -52.00
CA GLU A 38 22.30 -1.50 -52.03
C GLU A 38 22.88 -1.77 -53.43
N PRO A 39 23.81 -2.74 -53.58
CA PRO A 39 23.53 -3.77 -54.58
C PRO A 39 23.95 -5.22 -54.23
N SER A 40 23.13 -6.10 -54.79
CA SER A 40 23.20 -7.55 -55.00
C SER A 40 24.45 -8.10 -55.73
N GLY A 41 24.75 -9.40 -55.56
CA GLY A 41 25.52 -10.19 -56.55
C GLY A 41 26.08 -11.55 -56.10
N GLN A 42 25.43 -12.64 -56.54
CA GLN A 42 25.73 -14.10 -56.43
C GLN A 42 26.98 -14.60 -57.23
N PRO A 43 27.23 -15.91 -57.52
CA PRO A 43 27.23 -17.19 -56.73
C PRO A 43 28.44 -18.14 -57.01
N GLY A 44 28.58 -19.22 -56.21
CA GLY A 44 28.93 -20.57 -56.71
C GLY A 44 30.38 -21.09 -56.59
N ALA A 45 30.56 -22.26 -55.96
CA ALA A 45 31.13 -23.48 -56.57
C ALA A 45 31.55 -24.57 -55.54
N ALA A 46 30.87 -25.71 -55.65
CA ALA A 46 31.32 -27.11 -55.56
C ALA A 46 32.51 -27.58 -54.66
N VAL A 47 32.11 -28.43 -53.70
CA VAL A 47 32.70 -29.65 -53.11
C VAL A 47 33.81 -30.36 -53.93
N PRO A 48 34.82 -30.98 -53.25
CA PRO A 48 34.87 -32.45 -53.21
C PRO A 48 35.01 -33.03 -51.79
N ARG A 49 34.30 -34.15 -51.56
CA ARG A 49 34.50 -35.08 -50.44
C ARG A 49 35.77 -35.89 -50.66
N GLN A 50 36.50 -36.18 -49.58
CA GLN A 50 37.27 -37.41 -49.47
C GLN A 50 37.24 -37.92 -48.02
N GLU A 51 36.63 -39.09 -47.83
CA GLU A 51 36.68 -39.88 -46.61
C GLU A 51 38.02 -40.61 -46.51
N THR A 52 38.67 -40.59 -45.35
CA THR A 52 39.47 -41.73 -44.85
C THR A 52 39.70 -41.62 -43.34
N GLY A 53 39.23 -42.63 -42.59
CA GLY A 53 39.96 -43.27 -41.49
C GLY A 53 40.11 -42.53 -40.15
N SER A 54 39.36 -42.96 -39.14
CA SER A 54 39.79 -42.82 -37.72
C SER A 54 40.90 -43.82 -37.39
N PRO A 55 41.73 -43.52 -36.37
CA PRO A 55 41.49 -44.19 -35.09
C PRO A 55 41.65 -43.29 -33.85
N GLY A 56 40.66 -43.38 -32.96
CA GLY A 56 40.83 -43.41 -31.50
C GLY A 56 41.36 -42.18 -30.78
N LEU A 57 40.44 -41.34 -30.27
CA LEU A 57 40.66 -40.56 -29.04
C LEU A 57 39.65 -40.98 -27.96
N PRO A 58 40.07 -41.04 -26.68
CA PRO A 58 39.22 -41.51 -25.58
C PRO A 58 38.01 -40.59 -25.36
N PRO A 59 36.88 -41.12 -24.84
CA PRO A 59 35.68 -40.32 -24.65
C PRO A 59 35.94 -39.21 -23.62
N ALA A 60 35.74 -37.97 -24.06
CA ALA A 60 35.61 -36.83 -23.15
C ALA A 60 34.45 -37.10 -22.18
N PRO A 61 34.56 -36.74 -20.89
CA PRO A 61 33.45 -36.88 -19.96
C PRO A 61 32.33 -35.91 -20.35
N THR A 62 31.32 -36.41 -21.04
CA THR A 62 30.05 -35.71 -21.26
C THR A 62 29.27 -35.69 -19.95
N GLY A 63 29.66 -34.79 -19.06
CA GLY A 63 28.95 -34.41 -17.84
C GLY A 63 28.17 -33.11 -18.01
N ALA A 64 27.70 -32.78 -19.22
CA ALA A 64 26.75 -31.68 -19.39
C ALA A 64 25.38 -32.18 -18.90
N ALA A 65 24.97 -31.71 -17.71
CA ALA A 65 23.68 -31.98 -17.11
C ALA A 65 22.54 -31.30 -17.89
N GLY A 66 22.27 -31.78 -19.11
CA GLY A 66 21.03 -31.47 -19.81
C GLY A 66 19.87 -32.16 -19.10
N LEU A 67 18.97 -31.37 -18.52
CA LEU A 67 17.66 -31.86 -18.06
C LEU A 67 16.87 -32.32 -19.30
N SER A 68 17.02 -33.59 -19.68
CA SER A 68 16.26 -34.12 -20.82
C SER A 68 14.77 -34.15 -20.50
N PHE A 69 13.95 -33.80 -21.50
CA PHE A 69 12.49 -33.80 -21.43
C PHE A 69 11.94 -35.14 -20.89
N ASP A 70 12.61 -36.25 -21.21
CA ASP A 70 12.28 -37.61 -20.72
C ASP A 70 12.47 -37.81 -19.21
N ARG A 71 13.39 -37.10 -18.56
CA ARG A 71 13.56 -37.17 -17.09
C ARG A 71 12.48 -36.35 -16.39
N LEU A 72 12.12 -35.20 -16.93
CA LEU A 72 10.99 -34.39 -16.47
C LEU A 72 9.68 -35.17 -16.62
N TRP A 73 9.48 -35.82 -17.76
CA TRP A 73 8.30 -36.63 -18.03
C TRP A 73 8.20 -37.88 -17.13
N ARG A 74 9.31 -38.59 -16.88
CA ARG A 74 9.34 -39.70 -15.91
C ARG A 74 9.03 -39.24 -14.49
N ARG A 75 9.65 -38.14 -14.03
CA ARG A 75 9.35 -37.57 -12.70
C ARG A 75 7.91 -37.08 -12.59
N ALA A 76 7.33 -36.54 -13.67
CA ALA A 76 5.92 -36.14 -13.71
C ALA A 76 4.97 -37.34 -13.55
N ARG A 77 5.33 -38.52 -14.10
CA ARG A 77 4.58 -39.77 -13.92
C ARG A 77 4.68 -40.35 -12.51
N GLU A 78 5.74 -40.04 -11.77
CA GLU A 78 5.92 -40.42 -10.36
C GLU A 78 5.09 -39.56 -9.38
N ILE A 79 4.49 -38.45 -9.86
CA ILE A 79 3.65 -37.59 -9.03
C ILE A 79 2.30 -38.28 -8.76
N SER A 80 2.00 -38.47 -7.47
CA SER A 80 0.71 -38.98 -7.03
C SER A 80 -0.47 -38.19 -7.61
N ALA A 81 -1.62 -38.82 -7.82
CA ALA A 81 -2.81 -38.12 -8.34
C ALA A 81 -3.19 -36.85 -7.53
N PRO A 82 -3.17 -36.85 -6.18
CA PRO A 82 -3.37 -35.63 -5.40
C PRO A 82 -2.31 -34.55 -5.69
N GLY A 83 -1.05 -34.93 -5.92
CA GLY A 83 0.01 -33.99 -6.24
C GLY A 83 -0.18 -33.34 -7.63
N ARG A 84 -0.62 -34.09 -8.63
CA ARG A 84 -0.96 -33.54 -9.96
C ARG A 84 -2.15 -32.59 -9.88
N TYR A 85 -3.17 -32.94 -9.11
CA TYR A 85 -4.32 -32.07 -8.84
C TYR A 85 -3.87 -30.74 -8.20
N VAL A 86 -3.02 -30.79 -7.16
CA VAL A 86 -2.49 -29.59 -6.50
C VAL A 86 -1.63 -28.76 -7.44
N ALA A 87 -0.86 -29.38 -8.35
CA ALA A 87 -0.10 -28.64 -9.34
C ALA A 87 -1.01 -27.83 -10.28
N VAL A 88 -2.12 -28.42 -10.75
CA VAL A 88 -3.13 -27.68 -11.54
C VAL A 88 -3.73 -26.54 -10.71
N LEU A 89 -4.11 -26.83 -9.46
CA LEU A 89 -4.67 -25.82 -8.55
C LEU A 89 -3.69 -24.65 -8.33
N ALA A 90 -2.40 -24.92 -8.16
CA ALA A 90 -1.38 -23.91 -8.00
C ALA A 90 -1.22 -23.03 -9.25
N VAL A 91 -1.28 -23.61 -10.45
CA VAL A 91 -1.28 -22.85 -11.72
C VAL A 91 -2.53 -21.99 -11.85
N LEU A 92 -3.69 -22.49 -11.45
CA LEU A 92 -4.93 -21.70 -11.44
C LEU A 92 -4.84 -20.52 -10.46
N SER A 93 -4.33 -20.74 -9.24
CA SER A 93 -4.11 -19.67 -8.26
C SER A 93 -3.10 -18.63 -8.74
N ALA A 94 -2.00 -19.07 -9.38
CA ALA A 94 -1.03 -18.18 -10.01
C ALA A 94 -1.66 -17.34 -11.14
N THR A 95 -2.48 -17.96 -11.97
CA THR A 95 -3.20 -17.28 -13.06
C THR A 95 -4.19 -16.26 -12.49
N ALA A 96 -4.96 -16.64 -11.47
CA ALA A 96 -5.91 -15.77 -10.79
C ALA A 96 -5.21 -14.53 -10.19
N ALA A 97 -4.06 -14.72 -9.53
CA ALA A 97 -3.26 -13.62 -8.97
C ALA A 97 -2.90 -12.57 -10.04
N VAL A 98 -2.42 -13.02 -11.21
CA VAL A 98 -2.05 -12.13 -12.33
C VAL A 98 -3.27 -11.46 -12.93
N VAL A 99 -4.35 -12.21 -13.18
CA VAL A 99 -5.60 -11.66 -13.73
C VAL A 99 -6.17 -10.58 -12.81
N LEU A 100 -6.26 -10.85 -11.50
CA LEU A 100 -6.76 -9.90 -10.52
C LEU A 100 -5.84 -8.68 -10.40
N ARG A 101 -4.52 -8.86 -10.42
CA ARG A 101 -3.56 -7.75 -10.40
C ARG A 101 -3.83 -6.75 -11.53
N HIS A 102 -4.05 -7.23 -12.75
CA HIS A 102 -4.21 -6.34 -13.90
C HIS A 102 -5.63 -5.79 -14.09
N ASN A 103 -6.66 -6.52 -13.67
CA ASN A 103 -8.06 -6.13 -13.89
C ASN A 103 -8.69 -5.44 -12.68
N LEU A 104 -8.30 -5.85 -11.47
CA LEU A 104 -8.92 -5.42 -10.22
C LEU A 104 -8.01 -4.55 -9.34
N PHE A 105 -6.69 -4.67 -9.49
CA PHE A 105 -5.72 -3.87 -8.72
C PHE A 105 -4.63 -3.18 -9.57
N PRO A 106 -4.93 -2.63 -10.76
CA PRO A 106 -3.92 -1.94 -11.57
C PRO A 106 -3.37 -0.69 -10.87
N TYR A 107 -4.16 -0.07 -9.99
CA TYR A 107 -3.80 1.09 -9.17
C TYR A 107 -3.64 0.73 -7.69
N LEU A 108 -3.27 -0.52 -7.38
CA LEU A 108 -3.18 -1.08 -6.03
C LEU A 108 -4.54 -1.13 -5.30
N SER A 109 -4.61 -1.87 -4.18
CA SER A 109 -5.82 -1.95 -3.36
C SER A 109 -5.97 -0.77 -2.42
N ILE A 110 -7.11 -0.73 -1.72
CA ILE A 110 -7.42 0.23 -0.66
C ILE A 110 -6.34 0.28 0.45
N ASN A 111 -5.52 -0.77 0.59
CA ASN A 111 -4.42 -0.75 1.52
C ASN A 111 -3.21 0.03 0.97
N ASN A 112 -3.05 1.28 1.41
CA ASN A 112 -1.97 2.17 1.00
C ASN A 112 -0.57 1.67 1.41
N ASP A 113 -0.44 0.66 2.27
CA ASP A 113 0.85 0.01 2.55
C ASP A 113 1.46 -0.60 1.29
N GLU A 114 0.65 -0.96 0.28
CA GLU A 114 1.16 -1.43 -1.03
C GLU A 114 2.04 -0.38 -1.72
N VAL A 115 1.74 0.91 -1.56
CA VAL A 115 2.59 2.00 -2.09
C VAL A 115 3.97 1.93 -1.44
N ILE A 116 4.04 1.70 -0.12
CA ILE A 116 5.29 1.61 0.63
C ILE A 116 6.13 0.44 0.10
N TYR A 117 5.54 -0.76 0.02
CA TYR A 117 6.23 -1.94 -0.50
C TYR A 117 6.70 -1.74 -1.94
N PHE A 118 5.87 -1.13 -2.78
CA PHE A 118 6.15 -0.99 -4.20
C PHE A 118 7.20 0.09 -4.49
N THR A 119 7.14 1.25 -3.81
CA THR A 119 8.17 2.30 -3.90
C THR A 119 9.52 1.76 -3.43
N GLN A 120 9.55 1.02 -2.33
CA GLN A 120 10.79 0.39 -1.85
C GLN A 120 11.32 -0.65 -2.84
N ALA A 121 10.43 -1.47 -3.44
CA ALA A 121 10.83 -2.45 -4.45
C ALA A 121 11.43 -1.80 -5.70
N ARG A 122 10.85 -0.67 -6.16
CA ARG A 122 11.37 0.11 -7.28
C ARG A 122 12.73 0.73 -6.97
N ALA A 123 12.90 1.33 -5.79
CA ALA A 123 14.19 1.87 -5.38
C ALA A 123 15.27 0.77 -5.40
N MET A 124 14.98 -0.39 -4.81
CA MET A 124 15.90 -1.53 -4.80
C MET A 124 16.20 -2.08 -6.19
N ALA A 125 15.20 -2.12 -7.08
CA ALA A 125 15.41 -2.51 -8.48
C ALA A 125 16.25 -1.48 -9.26
N GLY A 126 16.16 -0.19 -8.89
CA GLY A 126 17.01 0.88 -9.42
C GLY A 126 18.43 0.90 -8.84
N GLY A 127 18.76 0.02 -7.88
CA GLY A 127 20.07 -0.04 -7.24
C GLY A 127 20.21 0.80 -5.97
N HIS A 128 19.11 1.38 -5.47
CA HIS A 128 19.08 2.20 -4.27
C HIS A 128 18.42 1.47 -3.11
N LEU A 129 19.02 1.54 -1.91
CA LEU A 129 18.41 0.92 -0.72
C LEU A 129 17.21 1.73 -0.22
N PHE A 130 17.26 3.05 -0.38
CA PHE A 130 16.24 4.00 0.03
C PHE A 130 15.98 5.00 -1.11
N PRO A 131 14.73 5.42 -1.36
CA PRO A 131 14.44 6.52 -2.27
C PRO A 131 15.09 7.83 -1.82
N ALA A 132 15.44 8.70 -2.76
CA ALA A 132 15.99 10.02 -2.45
C ALA A 132 14.92 10.94 -1.84
N ALA A 133 15.32 11.80 -0.89
CA ALA A 133 14.47 12.81 -0.27
C ALA A 133 15.00 14.22 -0.59
N PRO A 134 14.60 14.83 -1.72
CA PRO A 134 15.06 16.16 -2.12
C PRO A 134 14.47 17.24 -1.23
N ASP A 135 15.04 18.44 -1.24
CA ASP A 135 14.50 19.59 -0.52
C ASP A 135 13.42 20.32 -1.35
N PRO A 136 12.19 20.56 -0.83
CA PRO A 136 11.70 20.21 0.50
C PRO A 136 11.17 18.77 0.59
N ALA A 137 11.78 17.96 1.46
CA ALA A 137 11.50 16.52 1.56
C ALA A 137 10.07 16.21 2.00
N ALA A 138 9.45 17.10 2.77
CA ALA A 138 8.06 16.91 3.19
C ALA A 138 7.06 16.99 2.03
N SER A 139 7.41 17.64 0.92
CA SER A 139 6.53 17.80 -0.25
C SER A 139 6.54 16.57 -1.16
N TYR A 140 7.60 15.76 -1.16
CA TYR A 140 7.67 14.54 -1.98
C TYR A 140 7.50 13.25 -1.17
N ALA A 141 7.20 13.36 0.13
CA ALA A 141 7.16 12.23 1.04
C ALA A 141 6.11 11.18 0.62
N PRO A 142 6.53 9.94 0.30
CA PRO A 142 5.61 8.82 0.14
C PRO A 142 4.85 8.51 1.44
N TRP A 143 3.73 7.79 1.31
CA TRP A 143 2.94 7.34 2.45
C TRP A 143 3.80 6.75 3.58
N LEU A 144 3.71 7.35 4.77
CA LEU A 144 4.45 6.97 5.99
C LEU A 144 5.98 6.96 5.87
N ALA A 145 6.55 7.74 4.95
CA ALA A 145 8.00 7.91 4.87
C ALA A 145 8.55 8.77 6.01
N ALA A 146 9.63 8.31 6.65
CA ALA A 146 10.49 9.14 7.50
C ALA A 146 11.64 9.71 6.66
N VAL A 147 12.14 10.89 7.02
CA VAL A 147 13.31 11.50 6.35
C VAL A 147 14.54 11.26 7.22
N SER A 148 15.60 10.69 6.64
CA SER A 148 16.89 10.46 7.30
C SER A 148 18.02 10.65 6.29
N ASP A 149 19.01 11.50 6.61
CA ASP A 149 20.23 11.69 5.81
C ASP A 149 20.00 11.85 4.30
N GLY A 150 19.03 12.69 3.91
CA GLY A 150 18.70 12.97 2.50
C GLY A 150 17.95 11.86 1.77
N HIS A 151 17.45 10.84 2.48
CA HIS A 151 16.68 9.73 1.91
C HIS A 151 15.39 9.48 2.68
N TYR A 152 14.43 8.82 2.02
CA TYR A 152 13.21 8.34 2.66
C TYR A 152 13.43 6.93 3.23
N VAL A 153 13.28 6.81 4.54
CA VAL A 153 13.22 5.52 5.21
C VAL A 153 11.76 5.10 5.31
N LEU A 154 11.42 4.04 4.57
CA LEU A 154 10.07 3.48 4.52
C LEU A 154 9.83 2.50 5.67
N LYS A 155 8.55 2.31 6.02
CA LYS A 155 8.11 1.63 7.25
C LYS A 155 8.55 0.17 7.39
N TYR A 156 8.76 -0.55 6.28
CA TYR A 156 8.96 -2.00 6.29
C TYR A 156 10.41 -2.42 5.96
N THR A 157 10.76 -3.62 6.41
CA THR A 157 12.06 -4.25 6.14
C THR A 157 12.15 -4.74 4.69
N PRO A 158 13.36 -5.01 4.14
CA PRO A 158 13.56 -5.10 2.70
C PRO A 158 13.19 -6.48 2.11
N PHE A 159 12.68 -7.42 2.91
CA PHE A 159 12.49 -8.80 2.46
C PHE A 159 11.32 -8.96 1.48
N VAL A 160 10.16 -8.35 1.78
CA VAL A 160 9.01 -8.35 0.88
C VAL A 160 9.22 -7.40 -0.30
N PRO A 161 9.68 -6.14 -0.10
CA PRO A 161 10.07 -5.27 -1.21
C PRO A 161 11.12 -5.89 -2.11
N GLY A 162 12.16 -6.52 -1.54
CA GLY A 162 13.24 -7.18 -2.28
C GLY A 162 12.74 -8.34 -3.14
N LEU A 163 11.77 -9.12 -2.66
CA LEU A 163 11.11 -10.15 -3.46
C LEU A 163 10.43 -9.56 -4.71
N PHE A 164 9.78 -8.40 -4.59
CA PHE A 164 9.18 -7.70 -5.73
C PHE A 164 10.23 -7.01 -6.61
N ALA A 165 11.30 -6.47 -6.02
CA ALA A 165 12.43 -5.88 -6.74
C ALA A 165 13.11 -6.92 -7.66
N LEU A 166 13.25 -8.17 -7.20
CA LEU A 166 13.70 -9.30 -8.02
C LEU A 166 12.80 -9.52 -9.24
N GLY A 167 11.47 -9.41 -9.08
CA GLY A 167 10.53 -9.49 -10.21
C GLY A 167 10.71 -8.36 -11.21
N LEU A 168 10.81 -7.13 -10.72
CA LEU A 168 11.08 -5.93 -11.54
C LEU A 168 12.40 -6.06 -12.31
N LEU A 169 13.48 -6.49 -11.66
CA LEU A 169 14.79 -6.69 -12.28
C LEU A 169 14.79 -7.78 -13.35
N LEU A 170 14.14 -8.91 -13.08
CA LEU A 170 14.19 -10.08 -13.97
C LEU A 170 13.20 -10.00 -15.13
N THR A 171 12.09 -9.29 -14.96
CA THR A 171 10.96 -9.34 -15.91
C THR A 171 10.32 -7.98 -16.22
N GLY A 172 10.77 -6.90 -15.58
CA GLY A 172 10.13 -5.58 -15.68
C GLY A 172 8.77 -5.50 -14.96
N SER A 173 8.35 -6.55 -14.25
CA SER A 173 7.03 -6.64 -13.64
C SER A 173 7.04 -7.42 -12.32
N ILE A 174 6.13 -7.08 -11.42
CA ILE A 174 5.91 -7.84 -10.17
C ILE A 174 4.95 -9.02 -10.35
N SER A 175 4.24 -9.11 -11.49
CA SER A 175 3.22 -10.15 -11.72
C SER A 175 3.77 -11.58 -11.62
N PRO A 176 4.98 -11.92 -12.10
CA PRO A 176 5.57 -13.25 -11.91
C PRO A 176 5.82 -13.61 -10.44
N VAL A 177 6.16 -12.62 -9.61
CA VAL A 177 6.35 -12.80 -8.17
C VAL A 177 5.02 -13.08 -7.48
N LEU A 178 3.97 -12.32 -7.80
CA LEU A 178 2.61 -12.58 -7.29
C LEU A 178 2.13 -13.99 -7.67
N ALA A 179 2.32 -14.38 -8.94
CA ALA A 179 2.01 -15.72 -9.43
C ALA A 179 2.77 -16.81 -8.65
N LEU A 180 4.07 -16.60 -8.42
CA LEU A 180 4.91 -17.54 -7.67
C LEU A 180 4.47 -17.67 -6.21
N VAL A 181 4.18 -16.56 -5.54
CA VAL A 181 3.71 -16.56 -4.14
C VAL A 181 2.36 -17.27 -4.03
N ALA A 182 1.44 -17.01 -4.97
CA ALA A 182 0.13 -17.66 -5.01
C ALA A 182 0.25 -19.18 -5.21
N ALA A 183 1.07 -19.62 -6.17
CA ALA A 183 1.36 -21.04 -6.37
C ALA A 183 2.06 -21.66 -5.15
N ALA A 184 3.02 -20.96 -4.56
CA ALA A 184 3.76 -21.41 -3.40
C ALA A 184 2.84 -21.62 -2.19
N ALA A 185 1.87 -20.74 -1.94
CA ALA A 185 0.88 -20.94 -0.88
C ALA A 185 0.16 -22.28 -1.06
N VAL A 186 -0.40 -22.56 -2.24
CA VAL A 186 -1.11 -23.82 -2.50
C VAL A 186 -0.20 -25.05 -2.37
N VAL A 187 1.00 -25.00 -2.96
CA VAL A 187 1.94 -26.12 -2.96
C VAL A 187 2.48 -26.38 -1.56
N VAL A 188 2.89 -25.34 -0.83
CA VAL A 188 3.45 -25.48 0.50
C VAL A 188 2.38 -25.96 1.48
N THR A 189 1.14 -25.49 1.39
CA THR A 189 0.02 -26.04 2.17
C THR A 189 -0.17 -27.52 1.91
N TYR A 190 -0.12 -27.96 0.65
CA TYR A 190 -0.16 -29.40 0.36
C TYR A 190 1.04 -30.16 0.96
N LEU A 191 2.26 -29.66 0.79
CA LEU A 191 3.47 -30.35 1.27
C LEU A 191 3.52 -30.41 2.80
N PHE A 192 3.17 -29.31 3.47
CA PHE A 192 3.03 -29.24 4.92
C PHE A 192 1.91 -30.14 5.41
N GLY A 193 0.72 -30.08 4.81
CA GLY A 193 -0.40 -30.95 5.15
C GLY A 193 -0.08 -32.44 4.98
N ALA A 194 0.67 -32.82 3.94
CA ALA A 194 1.07 -34.21 3.70
C ALA A 194 2.07 -34.69 4.76
N GLU A 195 2.97 -33.82 5.21
CA GLU A 195 3.85 -34.12 6.34
C GLU A 195 3.04 -34.15 7.65
N LEU A 196 2.22 -33.15 7.95
CA LEU A 196 1.45 -33.06 9.18
C LEU A 196 0.49 -34.24 9.37
N SER A 197 -0.36 -34.52 8.37
CA SER A 197 -1.43 -35.53 8.47
C SER A 197 -1.01 -36.94 8.08
N GLY A 198 0.09 -37.09 7.32
CA GLY A 198 0.47 -38.36 6.70
C GLY A 198 -0.44 -38.82 5.56
N ASP A 199 -1.46 -38.03 5.18
CA ASP A 199 -2.43 -38.36 4.14
C ASP A 199 -2.45 -37.29 3.04
N ARG A 200 -2.06 -37.69 1.83
CA ARG A 200 -2.02 -36.80 0.65
C ARG A 200 -3.40 -36.30 0.23
N ARG A 201 -4.49 -37.01 0.53
CA ARG A 201 -5.85 -36.57 0.21
C ARG A 201 -6.32 -35.49 1.17
N VAL A 202 -6.07 -35.66 2.47
CA VAL A 202 -6.34 -34.62 3.49
C VAL A 202 -5.52 -33.36 3.17
N ALA A 203 -4.26 -33.53 2.79
CA ALA A 203 -3.40 -32.42 2.39
C ALA A 203 -3.90 -31.69 1.15
N ALA A 204 -4.36 -32.42 0.12
CA ALA A 204 -4.92 -31.81 -1.09
C ALA A 204 -6.24 -31.08 -0.79
N LEU A 205 -7.05 -31.59 0.14
CA LEU A 205 -8.25 -30.90 0.62
C LEU A 205 -7.88 -29.59 1.35
N ALA A 206 -6.88 -29.60 2.23
CA ALA A 206 -6.40 -28.38 2.89
C ALA A 206 -5.94 -27.32 1.87
N ALA A 207 -5.14 -27.72 0.87
CA ALA A 207 -4.72 -26.84 -0.21
C ALA A 207 -5.90 -26.32 -1.05
N THR A 208 -6.93 -27.14 -1.27
CA THR A 208 -8.17 -26.74 -1.95
C THR A 208 -8.92 -25.67 -1.14
N LEU A 209 -9.13 -25.91 0.15
CA LEU A 209 -9.82 -24.97 1.03
C LEU A 209 -9.08 -23.63 1.11
N LEU A 210 -7.74 -23.64 1.16
CA LEU A 210 -6.96 -22.41 1.08
C LEU A 210 -7.14 -21.72 -0.28
N ALA A 211 -6.92 -22.43 -1.39
CA ALA A 211 -6.97 -21.86 -2.74
C ALA A 211 -8.32 -21.25 -3.11
N PHE A 212 -9.42 -21.84 -2.64
CA PHE A 212 -10.78 -21.34 -2.87
C PHE A 212 -11.26 -20.34 -1.82
N SER A 213 -10.46 -20.01 -0.80
CA SER A 213 -10.83 -18.98 0.17
C SER A 213 -10.80 -17.60 -0.51
N PRO A 214 -11.89 -16.79 -0.46
CA PRO A 214 -11.89 -15.43 -1.00
C PRO A 214 -10.71 -14.60 -0.49
N LEU A 215 -10.30 -14.82 0.77
CA LEU A 215 -9.15 -14.16 1.37
C LEU A 215 -7.85 -14.45 0.61
N MET A 216 -7.59 -15.72 0.31
CA MET A 216 -6.42 -16.15 -0.47
C MET A 216 -6.46 -15.58 -1.88
N ILE A 217 -7.61 -15.67 -2.54
CA ILE A 217 -7.79 -15.21 -3.93
C ILE A 217 -7.48 -13.71 -4.04
N VAL A 218 -8.08 -12.88 -3.17
CA VAL A 218 -7.84 -11.43 -3.20
C VAL A 218 -6.41 -11.09 -2.81
N GLN A 219 -5.91 -11.63 -1.69
CA GLN A 219 -4.55 -11.34 -1.21
C GLN A 219 -3.45 -11.82 -2.16
N SER A 220 -3.73 -12.78 -3.04
CA SER A 220 -2.76 -13.27 -4.04
C SER A 220 -2.34 -12.22 -5.06
N ALA A 221 -3.15 -11.17 -5.25
CA ALA A 221 -2.91 -10.10 -6.22
C ALA A 221 -2.28 -8.84 -5.62
N LEU A 222 -2.08 -8.80 -4.30
CA LEU A 222 -1.67 -7.59 -3.58
C LEU A 222 -0.18 -7.59 -3.23
N VAL A 223 0.42 -6.41 -3.22
CA VAL A 223 1.83 -6.16 -2.87
C VAL A 223 1.97 -6.02 -1.36
N LEU A 224 1.60 -7.08 -0.63
CA LEU A 224 1.55 -7.08 0.83
C LEU A 224 2.32 -8.26 1.44
N SER A 225 2.66 -8.14 2.71
CA SER A 225 3.45 -9.15 3.43
C SER A 225 2.67 -10.39 3.87
N TYR A 226 1.33 -10.34 3.92
CA TYR A 226 0.52 -11.37 4.57
C TYR A 226 0.66 -12.76 3.92
N LEU A 227 0.49 -12.84 2.60
CA LEU A 227 0.58 -14.12 1.89
C LEU A 227 2.02 -14.66 1.80
N PRO A 228 3.06 -13.85 1.50
CA PRO A 228 4.45 -14.30 1.60
C PRO A 228 4.79 -14.86 2.99
N VAL A 229 4.33 -14.21 4.07
CA VAL A 229 4.59 -14.67 5.43
C VAL A 229 3.85 -15.97 5.74
N LEU A 230 2.60 -16.16 5.27
CA LEU A 230 1.91 -17.45 5.39
C LEU A 230 2.74 -18.59 4.78
N VAL A 231 3.28 -18.39 3.57
CA VAL A 231 4.16 -19.37 2.91
C VAL A 231 5.39 -19.66 3.76
N LEU A 232 6.05 -18.63 4.30
CA LEU A 232 7.24 -18.78 5.14
C LEU A 232 6.97 -19.50 6.47
N LEU A 233 5.82 -19.24 7.11
CA LEU A 233 5.40 -19.94 8.32
C LEU A 233 5.19 -21.44 8.04
N GLU A 234 4.50 -21.79 6.95
CA GLU A 234 4.29 -23.19 6.58
C GLU A 234 5.57 -23.88 6.11
N LEU A 235 6.47 -23.19 5.39
CA LEU A 235 7.80 -23.71 5.06
C LEU A 235 8.62 -23.99 6.32
N THR A 236 8.53 -23.12 7.32
CA THR A 236 9.17 -23.33 8.63
C THR A 236 8.65 -24.58 9.30
N LEU A 237 7.32 -24.74 9.38
CA LEU A 237 6.68 -25.93 9.97
C LEU A 237 7.02 -27.21 9.20
N LEU A 238 6.98 -27.16 7.86
CA LEU A 238 7.35 -28.26 6.98
C LEU A 238 8.81 -28.70 7.18
N GLY A 239 9.75 -27.74 7.15
CA GLY A 239 11.17 -28.00 7.33
C GLY A 239 11.48 -28.54 8.73
N LEU A 240 10.83 -27.99 9.75
CA LEU A 240 10.93 -28.46 11.13
C LEU A 240 10.46 -29.92 11.23
N LEU A 241 9.26 -30.25 10.78
CA LEU A 241 8.74 -31.62 10.86
C LEU A 241 9.58 -32.62 10.06
N ARG A 242 10.01 -32.27 8.84
CA ARG A 242 10.90 -33.11 8.03
C ARG A 242 12.24 -33.33 8.70
N GLY A 243 12.81 -32.28 9.30
CA GLY A 243 14.05 -32.33 10.06
C GLY A 243 14.00 -33.30 11.23
N LEU A 244 12.86 -33.30 11.94
CA LEU A 244 12.63 -34.14 13.11
C LEU A 244 12.26 -35.59 12.79
N ARG A 245 11.81 -35.90 11.56
CA ARG A 245 11.32 -37.24 11.17
C ARG A 245 12.37 -38.19 10.59
N GLY A 246 13.65 -37.96 10.89
CA GLY A 246 14.66 -39.03 10.85
C GLY A 246 15.05 -39.58 9.46
N ARG A 247 14.79 -38.86 8.35
CA ARG A 247 15.18 -39.27 6.97
C ARG A 247 16.70 -39.16 6.69
N GLY A 248 17.54 -39.45 7.70
CA GLY A 248 19.00 -39.30 7.67
C GLY A 248 19.50 -37.94 8.18
N ARG A 249 20.68 -37.91 8.82
CA ARG A 249 21.23 -36.71 9.51
C ARG A 249 21.49 -35.52 8.57
N ARG A 250 21.82 -35.78 7.30
CA ARG A 250 22.09 -34.73 6.31
C ARG A 250 20.81 -34.13 5.76
N VAL A 251 19.88 -34.97 5.29
CA VAL A 251 18.58 -34.52 4.74
C VAL A 251 17.76 -33.80 5.81
N GLY A 252 17.72 -34.35 7.04
CA GLY A 252 17.07 -33.68 8.15
C GLY A 252 17.72 -32.34 8.50
N GLY A 253 19.05 -32.25 8.41
CA GLY A 253 19.80 -31.01 8.64
C GLY A 253 19.48 -29.93 7.61
N VAL A 254 19.45 -30.29 6.32
CA VAL A 254 19.07 -29.36 5.24
C VAL A 254 17.63 -28.87 5.41
N ALA A 255 16.71 -29.75 5.81
CA ALA A 255 15.34 -29.35 6.13
C ALA A 255 15.27 -28.36 7.31
N LEU A 256 16.09 -28.54 8.35
CA LEU A 256 16.19 -27.59 9.46
C LEU A 256 16.84 -26.26 9.06
N ALA A 257 17.83 -26.27 8.16
CA ALA A 257 18.38 -25.04 7.61
C ALA A 257 17.35 -24.29 6.76
N GLY A 258 16.58 -25.00 5.92
CA GLY A 258 15.45 -24.41 5.20
C GLY A 258 14.40 -23.80 6.13
N ALA A 259 14.09 -24.48 7.25
CA ALA A 259 13.20 -23.94 8.28
C ALA A 259 13.79 -22.69 8.96
N GLY A 260 15.08 -22.69 9.28
CA GLY A 260 15.78 -21.54 9.87
C GLY A 260 15.81 -20.32 8.94
N LEU A 261 16.02 -20.54 7.64
CA LEU A 261 15.95 -19.49 6.62
C LEU A 261 14.54 -18.91 6.52
N ALA A 262 13.52 -19.76 6.37
CA ALA A 262 12.13 -19.33 6.26
C ALA A 262 11.66 -18.58 7.52
N ALA A 263 12.01 -19.09 8.71
CA ALA A 263 11.72 -18.44 9.99
C ALA A 263 12.43 -17.09 10.10
N GLY A 264 13.70 -17.01 9.71
CA GLY A 264 14.48 -15.77 9.75
C GLY A 264 13.88 -14.68 8.91
N VAL A 265 13.48 -15.00 7.66
CA VAL A 265 12.79 -14.06 6.79
C VAL A 265 11.43 -13.69 7.38
N ALA A 266 10.65 -14.65 7.88
CA ALA A 266 9.35 -14.36 8.48
C ALA A 266 9.46 -13.44 9.70
N VAL A 267 10.44 -13.65 10.59
CA VAL A 267 10.69 -12.80 11.76
C VAL A 267 11.09 -11.39 11.33
N ALA A 268 11.87 -11.27 10.26
CA ALA A 268 12.27 -9.97 9.75
C ALA A 268 11.10 -9.14 9.20
N VAL A 269 10.02 -9.79 8.75
CA VAL A 269 8.85 -9.11 8.17
C VAL A 269 7.74 -8.91 9.20
N ARG A 270 7.37 -9.97 9.95
CA ARG A 270 6.26 -9.98 10.91
C ARG A 270 6.65 -10.75 12.17
N PRO A 271 7.52 -10.20 13.03
CA PRO A 271 8.06 -10.92 14.20
C PRO A 271 6.96 -11.35 15.18
N TYR A 272 5.93 -10.52 15.35
CA TYR A 272 4.84 -10.80 16.28
C TYR A 272 4.04 -12.05 15.86
N ASP A 273 3.68 -12.14 14.58
CA ASP A 273 2.95 -13.28 14.01
C ASP A 273 3.73 -14.58 14.16
N VAL A 274 5.03 -14.54 13.88
CA VAL A 274 5.91 -15.71 13.97
C VAL A 274 5.95 -16.24 15.40
N VAL A 275 6.12 -15.37 16.38
CA VAL A 275 6.16 -15.76 17.79
C VAL A 275 4.84 -16.41 18.20
N LEU A 276 3.71 -15.78 17.91
CA LEU A 276 2.40 -16.29 18.33
C LEU A 276 2.05 -17.65 17.70
N VAL A 277 2.33 -17.83 16.41
CA VAL A 277 1.98 -19.07 15.70
C VAL A 277 2.98 -20.19 15.97
N LEU A 278 4.28 -19.90 15.93
CA LEU A 278 5.30 -20.96 15.95
C LEU A 278 5.80 -21.33 17.35
N ALA A 279 5.65 -20.47 18.37
CA ALA A 279 6.22 -20.74 19.69
C ALA A 279 5.82 -22.11 20.27
N PRO A 280 4.54 -22.55 20.25
CA PRO A 280 4.17 -23.86 20.79
C PRO A 280 4.89 -25.03 20.09
N VAL A 281 4.97 -24.99 18.75
CA VAL A 281 5.59 -26.06 17.95
C VAL A 281 7.11 -26.04 18.13
N VAL A 282 7.73 -24.86 18.17
CA VAL A 282 9.18 -24.72 18.38
C VAL A 282 9.59 -25.18 19.77
N ILE A 283 8.86 -24.81 20.82
CA ILE A 283 9.13 -25.27 22.20
C ILE A 283 9.06 -26.80 22.26
N TRP A 284 8.02 -27.41 21.70
CA TRP A 284 7.90 -28.86 21.61
C TRP A 284 9.06 -29.50 20.85
N ALA A 285 9.45 -28.92 19.70
CA ALA A 285 10.56 -29.42 18.90
C ALA A 285 11.88 -29.37 19.69
N VAL A 286 12.16 -28.27 20.40
CA VAL A 286 13.35 -28.14 21.25
C VAL A 286 13.34 -29.20 22.35
N VAL A 287 12.21 -29.41 23.04
CA VAL A 287 12.07 -30.44 24.07
C VAL A 287 12.32 -31.84 23.49
N LYS A 288 11.74 -32.13 22.33
CA LYS A 288 11.89 -33.43 21.64
C LYS A 288 13.35 -33.69 21.26
N VAL A 289 13.99 -32.74 20.58
CA VAL A 289 15.39 -32.89 20.12
C VAL A 289 16.37 -32.94 21.29
N ARG A 290 16.08 -32.24 22.39
CA ARG A 290 16.86 -32.32 23.64
C ARG A 290 16.78 -33.73 24.23
N ARG A 291 15.58 -34.32 24.31
CA ARG A 291 15.39 -35.71 24.77
C ARG A 291 16.11 -36.72 23.87
N ASP A 292 16.17 -36.44 22.57
CA ASP A 292 16.88 -37.28 21.59
C ASP A 292 18.41 -37.04 21.56
N ALA A 293 18.97 -36.22 22.46
CA ALA A 293 20.39 -35.82 22.49
C ALA A 293 20.92 -35.23 21.17
N ARG A 294 20.05 -34.55 20.39
CA ARG A 294 20.36 -33.98 19.07
C ARG A 294 20.36 -32.45 19.04
N LEU A 295 20.29 -31.80 20.20
CA LEU A 295 20.05 -30.34 20.29
C LEU A 295 21.12 -29.53 19.56
N GLY A 296 22.40 -29.80 19.80
CA GLY A 296 23.49 -29.08 19.12
C GLY A 296 23.48 -29.27 17.60
N TRP A 297 23.10 -30.46 17.11
CA TRP A 297 22.96 -30.71 15.67
C TRP A 297 21.82 -29.89 15.07
N ALA A 298 20.65 -29.87 15.72
CA ALA A 298 19.50 -29.14 15.22
C ALA A 298 19.73 -27.63 15.24
N LEU A 299 20.28 -27.11 16.35
CA LEU A 299 20.64 -25.70 16.50
C LEU A 299 21.64 -25.27 15.43
N ARG A 300 22.68 -26.07 15.15
CA ARG A 300 23.66 -25.75 14.11
C ARG A 300 23.03 -25.58 12.73
N TRP A 301 22.13 -26.50 12.34
CA TRP A 301 21.46 -26.40 11.05
C TRP A 301 20.45 -25.27 10.97
N ALA A 302 19.63 -25.10 12.02
CA ALA A 302 18.69 -23.98 12.08
C ALA A 302 19.43 -22.62 12.07
N ALA A 303 20.51 -22.49 12.84
CA ALA A 303 21.35 -21.29 12.87
C ALA A 303 22.02 -21.03 11.52
N ALA A 304 22.47 -22.07 10.80
CA ALA A 304 23.01 -21.91 9.46
C ALA A 304 21.99 -21.31 8.48
N GLY A 305 20.72 -21.69 8.59
CA GLY A 305 19.64 -21.08 7.81
C GLY A 305 19.31 -19.64 8.24
N LEU A 306 19.33 -19.38 9.55
CA LEU A 306 18.99 -18.09 10.16
C LEU A 306 20.04 -17.00 9.93
N ALA A 307 21.30 -17.39 9.67
CA ALA A 307 22.44 -16.48 9.60
C ALA A 307 22.26 -15.38 8.52
N LEU A 308 21.89 -15.78 7.30
CA LEU A 308 21.71 -14.83 6.18
C LEU A 308 20.60 -13.80 6.43
N PRO A 309 19.34 -14.18 6.72
CA PRO A 309 18.29 -13.19 6.97
C PRO A 309 18.58 -12.33 8.19
N THR A 310 19.20 -12.87 9.23
CA THR A 310 19.63 -12.06 10.39
C THR A 310 20.66 -11.01 9.98
N GLY A 311 21.71 -11.41 9.25
CA GLY A 311 22.74 -10.47 8.78
C GLY A 311 22.17 -9.35 7.91
N LEU A 312 21.30 -9.71 6.95
CA LEU A 312 20.63 -8.73 6.09
C LEU A 312 19.72 -7.78 6.87
N LEU A 313 18.95 -8.29 7.84
CA LEU A 313 18.09 -7.46 8.68
C LEU A 313 18.90 -6.48 9.53
N LEU A 314 19.96 -6.96 10.19
CA LEU A 314 20.81 -6.11 11.03
C LEU A 314 21.50 -5.03 10.21
N ALA A 315 22.03 -5.38 9.03
CA ALA A 315 22.64 -4.43 8.11
C ALA A 315 21.63 -3.39 7.61
N PHE A 316 20.43 -3.82 7.21
CA PHE A 316 19.38 -2.92 6.78
C PHE A 316 18.94 -1.97 7.88
N ASN A 317 18.70 -2.48 9.09
CA ASN A 317 18.30 -1.65 10.24
C ASN A 317 19.37 -0.62 10.59
N ALA A 318 20.65 -1.01 10.57
CA ALA A 318 21.76 -0.09 10.78
C ALA A 318 21.77 1.03 9.72
N ALA A 319 21.55 0.70 8.45
CA ALA A 319 21.46 1.68 7.38
C ALA A 319 20.21 2.57 7.47
N ALA A 320 19.06 2.01 7.86
CA ALA A 320 17.77 2.70 7.90
C ALA A 320 17.58 3.59 9.15
N THR A 321 18.16 3.20 10.28
CA THR A 321 17.85 3.82 11.58
C THR A 321 19.07 4.23 12.39
N GLY A 322 20.28 3.99 11.87
CA GLY A 322 21.54 4.13 12.60
C GLY A 322 21.78 3.05 13.67
N SER A 323 20.88 2.07 13.83
CA SER A 323 21.02 1.00 14.82
C SER A 323 20.61 -0.37 14.27
N PRO A 324 21.45 -1.41 14.37
CA PRO A 324 21.13 -2.74 13.86
C PRO A 324 19.92 -3.40 14.56
N PHE A 325 19.61 -2.96 15.78
CA PHE A 325 18.54 -3.53 16.61
C PHE A 325 17.25 -2.70 16.62
N ARG A 326 17.18 -1.61 15.85
CA ARG A 326 15.99 -0.77 15.74
C ARG A 326 15.32 -0.99 14.38
N LEU A 327 14.07 -1.45 14.40
CA LEU A 327 13.26 -1.58 13.18
C LEU A 327 12.78 -0.20 12.69
N PRO A 328 12.61 -0.01 11.37
CA PRO A 328 12.11 1.26 10.81
C PRO A 328 10.62 1.50 11.11
N PHE A 329 9.88 0.48 11.56
CA PHE A 329 8.43 0.52 11.71
C PHE A 329 7.90 1.71 12.54
N ALA A 330 8.61 2.05 13.62
CA ALA A 330 8.26 3.15 14.52
C ALA A 330 9.22 4.35 14.39
N LEU A 331 9.90 4.49 13.24
CA LEU A 331 10.82 5.60 13.00
C LEU A 331 10.08 6.92 12.77
N LEU A 332 8.97 6.89 12.02
CA LEU A 332 8.15 8.07 11.74
C LEU A 332 7.33 8.51 12.97
N GLU A 333 6.69 7.56 13.66
CA GLU A 333 5.79 7.81 14.77
C GLU A 333 6.03 6.78 15.90
N PRO A 334 6.67 7.19 17.01
CA PRO A 334 6.96 6.30 18.14
C PRO A 334 5.72 5.72 18.84
N ASP A 335 4.55 6.33 18.67
CA ASP A 335 3.29 5.80 19.20
C ASP A 335 2.62 4.76 18.29
N ASP A 336 3.18 4.46 17.11
CA ASP A 336 2.80 3.29 16.31
C ASP A 336 3.48 2.01 16.84
N LYS A 337 2.98 1.53 17.98
CA LYS A 337 3.57 0.41 18.73
C LYS A 337 2.54 -0.58 19.23
N LEU A 338 3.01 -1.79 19.53
CA LEU A 338 2.19 -2.86 20.11
C LEU A 338 1.62 -2.47 21.49
N GLY A 339 0.49 -3.05 21.86
CA GLY A 339 -0.13 -2.95 23.19
C GLY A 339 -1.26 -1.91 23.26
N PHE A 340 -1.70 -1.63 24.48
CA PHE A 340 -2.79 -0.67 24.78
C PHE A 340 -2.30 0.75 25.10
N GLY A 341 -3.23 1.71 25.06
CA GLY A 341 -3.03 3.12 25.39
C GLY A 341 -3.08 4.02 24.17
N TRP A 342 -2.45 5.19 24.30
CA TRP A 342 -2.39 6.20 23.23
C TRP A 342 -1.62 5.70 22.00
N ARG A 343 -2.24 5.78 20.81
CA ARG A 343 -1.69 5.30 19.54
C ARG A 343 -1.88 6.33 18.43
N ARG A 344 -0.89 6.42 17.55
CA ARG A 344 -0.87 7.30 16.38
C ARG A 344 -0.17 6.61 15.24
N LEU A 345 -0.64 6.80 14.01
CA LEU A 345 -0.03 6.20 12.82
C LEU A 345 1.06 7.11 12.21
N TYR A 346 0.89 8.44 12.35
CA TYR A 346 1.78 9.46 11.80
C TYR A 346 1.66 10.77 12.61
N PRO A 347 2.62 11.72 12.48
CA PRO A 347 2.69 12.90 13.36
C PRO A 347 1.52 13.87 13.31
N SER A 348 0.67 13.81 12.28
CA SER A 348 -0.57 14.61 12.17
C SER A 348 -1.85 13.79 12.42
N ASP A 349 -1.73 12.52 12.82
CA ASP A 349 -2.86 11.70 13.26
C ASP A 349 -3.42 12.27 14.57
N GLY A 350 -4.74 12.38 14.68
CA GLY A 350 -5.43 12.93 15.86
C GLY A 350 -5.23 12.11 17.14
N GLY A 351 -4.76 10.87 16.98
CA GLY A 351 -4.44 9.95 18.05
C GLY A 351 -5.65 9.28 18.68
N HIS A 352 -5.44 8.03 19.09
CA HIS A 352 -6.50 7.09 19.46
C HIS A 352 -6.13 6.40 20.77
N ASN A 353 -7.06 6.35 21.73
CA ASN A 353 -6.84 5.59 22.96
C ASN A 353 -7.33 4.16 22.78
N PHE A 354 -6.43 3.25 22.45
CA PHE A 354 -6.74 1.85 22.15
C PHE A 354 -6.74 0.99 23.42
N GLY A 355 -7.89 0.41 23.77
CA GLY A 355 -8.08 -0.43 24.94
C GLY A 355 -8.41 -1.90 24.65
N LEU A 356 -8.64 -2.68 25.71
CA LEU A 356 -9.03 -4.09 25.59
C LEU A 356 -10.37 -4.27 24.87
N GLY A 357 -11.33 -3.35 25.07
CA GLY A 357 -12.63 -3.38 24.38
C GLY A 357 -12.46 -3.26 22.86
N ASP A 358 -11.62 -2.33 22.42
CA ASP A 358 -11.27 -2.14 21.00
C ASP A 358 -10.56 -3.37 20.43
N GLY A 359 -9.66 -3.97 21.21
CA GLY A 359 -8.99 -5.21 20.85
C GLY A 359 -9.95 -6.39 20.66
N LEU A 360 -10.92 -6.55 21.58
CA LEU A 360 -11.96 -7.58 21.50
C LEU A 360 -12.87 -7.35 20.29
N ALA A 361 -13.31 -6.11 20.05
CA ALA A 361 -14.12 -5.75 18.90
C ALA A 361 -13.36 -6.08 17.60
N SER A 362 -12.12 -5.62 17.48
CA SER A 362 -11.26 -5.87 16.31
C SER A 362 -11.09 -7.37 16.02
N VAL A 363 -10.72 -8.20 17.01
CA VAL A 363 -10.60 -9.65 16.80
C VAL A 363 -11.96 -10.26 16.44
N GLY A 364 -13.05 -9.78 17.04
CA GLY A 364 -14.42 -10.17 16.72
C GLY A 364 -14.79 -9.90 15.26
N ASP A 365 -14.54 -8.68 14.76
CA ASP A 365 -14.84 -8.28 13.38
C ASP A 365 -14.05 -9.11 12.37
N HIS A 366 -12.76 -9.34 12.66
CA HIS A 366 -11.94 -10.16 11.80
C HIS A 366 -12.40 -11.62 11.78
N LEU A 367 -12.77 -12.20 12.93
CA LEU A 367 -13.30 -13.57 13.01
C LEU A 367 -14.66 -13.70 12.32
N TRP A 368 -15.53 -12.70 12.48
CA TRP A 368 -16.81 -12.64 11.81
C TRP A 368 -16.63 -12.68 10.29
N LEU A 369 -15.76 -11.82 9.75
CA LEU A 369 -15.45 -11.81 8.33
C LEU A 369 -14.76 -13.13 7.91
N LEU A 370 -13.83 -13.67 8.71
CA LEU A 370 -13.16 -14.92 8.39
C LEU A 370 -14.15 -16.08 8.20
N GLY A 371 -15.31 -16.04 8.88
CA GLY A 371 -16.41 -16.99 8.70
C GLY A 371 -16.92 -17.11 7.26
N GLY A 372 -16.85 -16.03 6.45
CA GLY A 372 -17.19 -16.03 5.02
C GLY A 372 -15.99 -15.93 4.08
N TRP A 373 -14.89 -15.34 4.55
CA TRP A 373 -13.67 -15.11 3.76
C TRP A 373 -12.72 -16.32 3.71
N ALA A 374 -12.90 -17.30 4.60
CA ALA A 374 -12.32 -18.63 4.48
C ALA A 374 -13.33 -19.59 3.80
N CYS A 375 -12.87 -20.40 2.84
CA CYS A 375 -13.72 -21.40 2.20
C CYS A 375 -14.17 -22.43 3.26
N GLY A 376 -15.46 -22.41 3.58
CA GLY A 376 -16.05 -23.23 4.64
C GLY A 376 -15.96 -22.65 6.05
N GLY A 377 -15.38 -21.45 6.22
CA GLY A 377 -15.11 -20.73 7.48
C GLY A 377 -15.63 -21.38 8.76
N VAL A 378 -16.86 -21.05 9.18
CA VAL A 378 -17.43 -21.56 10.45
C VAL A 378 -17.52 -23.09 10.48
N LEU A 379 -17.96 -23.73 9.40
CA LEU A 379 -18.05 -25.20 9.31
C LEU A 379 -16.67 -25.85 9.42
N LEU A 380 -15.65 -25.19 8.87
CA LEU A 380 -14.27 -25.64 8.92
C LEU A 380 -13.67 -25.48 10.32
N ALA A 381 -14.01 -24.41 11.03
CA ALA A 381 -13.65 -24.21 12.43
C ALA A 381 -14.30 -25.29 13.33
N VAL A 382 -15.58 -25.60 13.11
CA VAL A 382 -16.28 -26.70 13.82
C VAL A 382 -15.60 -28.04 13.51
N ALA A 383 -15.27 -28.31 12.24
CA ALA A 383 -14.56 -29.53 11.86
C ALA A 383 -13.17 -29.63 12.55
N ALA A 384 -12.44 -28.53 12.62
CA ALA A 384 -11.16 -28.46 13.33
C ALA A 384 -11.32 -28.78 14.83
N ILE A 385 -12.31 -28.18 15.51
CA ILE A 385 -12.63 -28.44 16.91
C ILE A 385 -13.00 -29.91 17.12
N VAL A 386 -13.81 -30.50 16.24
CA VAL A 386 -14.16 -31.93 16.30
C VAL A 386 -12.92 -32.81 16.18
N SER A 387 -11.99 -32.48 15.26
CA SER A 387 -10.72 -33.21 15.13
C SER A 387 -9.89 -33.17 16.41
N VAL A 388 -9.81 -32.01 17.06
CA VAL A 388 -9.13 -31.82 18.35
C VAL A 388 -9.83 -32.62 19.46
N ALA A 389 -11.16 -32.50 19.57
CA ALA A 389 -11.97 -33.15 20.61
C ALA A 389 -11.91 -34.69 20.52
N ARG A 390 -11.85 -35.24 19.31
CA ARG A 390 -11.76 -36.69 19.07
C ARG A 390 -10.37 -37.27 19.36
N ARG A 391 -9.42 -36.43 19.75
CA ARG A 391 -8.03 -36.78 20.06
C ARG A 391 -7.28 -37.49 18.92
N ARG A 392 -7.57 -37.14 17.66
CA ARG A 392 -7.02 -37.81 16.46
C ARG A 392 -5.77 -37.15 15.88
N LEU A 393 -5.29 -36.09 16.50
CA LEU A 393 -4.12 -35.35 16.06
C LEU A 393 -2.85 -35.85 16.77
N ASP A 394 -1.71 -35.69 16.12
CA ASP A 394 -0.41 -35.82 16.78
C ASP A 394 -0.03 -34.50 17.49
N ALA A 395 1.06 -34.52 18.26
CA ALA A 395 1.50 -33.35 19.01
C ALA A 395 1.65 -32.07 18.15
N PRO A 396 2.29 -32.11 16.95
CA PRO A 396 2.31 -30.97 16.03
C PRO A 396 0.93 -30.41 15.68
N GLY A 397 -0.06 -31.28 15.43
CA GLY A 397 -1.42 -30.85 15.12
C GLY A 397 -2.08 -30.04 16.24
N TYR A 398 -1.98 -30.50 17.50
CA TYR A 398 -2.51 -29.72 18.65
C TYR A 398 -1.77 -28.41 18.85
N LEU A 399 -0.45 -28.40 18.69
CA LEU A 399 0.37 -27.22 18.90
C LEU A 399 0.14 -26.16 17.82
N LEU A 400 -0.18 -26.58 16.59
CA LEU A 400 -0.64 -25.68 15.53
C LEU A 400 -1.98 -25.03 15.91
N GLY A 401 -2.92 -25.81 16.45
CA GLY A 401 -4.19 -25.29 16.98
C GLY A 401 -3.97 -24.29 18.12
N LEU A 402 -3.08 -24.62 19.06
CA LEU A 402 -2.70 -23.73 20.16
C LEU A 402 -2.06 -22.43 19.64
N GLY A 403 -1.15 -22.51 18.66
CA GLY A 403 -0.55 -21.32 18.03
C GLY A 403 -1.59 -20.43 17.36
N SER A 404 -2.60 -21.02 16.72
CA SER A 404 -3.72 -20.28 16.13
C SER A 404 -4.56 -19.56 17.20
N LEU A 405 -4.77 -20.18 18.37
CA LEU A 405 -5.47 -19.56 19.50
C LEU A 405 -4.64 -18.44 20.14
N LEU A 406 -3.34 -18.68 20.36
CA LEU A 406 -2.42 -17.66 20.88
C LEU A 406 -2.32 -16.46 19.95
N PHE A 407 -2.38 -16.68 18.64
CA PHE A 407 -2.45 -15.61 17.64
C PHE A 407 -3.67 -14.71 17.88
N LEU A 408 -4.86 -15.29 18.00
CA LEU A 408 -6.09 -14.55 18.27
C LEU A 408 -6.03 -13.77 19.59
N VAL A 409 -5.49 -14.39 20.64
CA VAL A 409 -5.34 -13.73 21.96
C VAL A 409 -4.31 -12.60 21.91
N GLY A 410 -3.17 -12.80 21.24
CA GLY A 410 -2.15 -11.77 21.10
C GLY A 410 -2.67 -10.55 20.33
N TYR A 411 -3.43 -10.78 19.27
CA TYR A 411 -3.99 -9.72 18.43
C TYR A 411 -5.00 -8.82 19.15
N LEU A 412 -5.47 -9.17 20.36
CA LEU A 412 -6.20 -8.24 21.23
C LEU A 412 -5.36 -6.99 21.56
N GLY A 413 -4.05 -7.12 21.67
CA GLY A 413 -3.12 -6.01 21.91
C GLY A 413 -2.57 -5.37 20.64
N PHE A 414 -3.08 -5.70 19.45
CA PHE A 414 -2.55 -5.23 18.18
C PHE A 414 -3.46 -4.16 17.54
N TRP A 415 -3.17 -2.90 17.84
CA TRP A 415 -3.98 -1.76 17.40
C TRP A 415 -4.05 -1.59 15.87
N GLY A 416 -3.06 -2.10 15.12
CA GLY A 416 -3.05 -2.05 13.66
C GLY A 416 -4.19 -2.84 13.02
N ALA A 417 -4.65 -3.93 13.66
CA ALA A 417 -5.85 -4.65 13.22
C ALA A 417 -7.11 -3.84 13.45
N TRP A 418 -7.23 -3.20 14.61
CA TRP A 418 -8.34 -2.30 14.91
C TRP A 418 -8.37 -1.08 13.98
N ASN A 419 -7.23 -0.45 13.71
CA ASN A 419 -7.10 0.63 12.74
C ASN A 419 -7.65 0.22 11.36
N ALA A 420 -7.35 -1.00 10.89
CA ALA A 420 -7.86 -1.52 9.63
C ALA A 420 -9.35 -1.88 9.62
N ALA A 421 -9.91 -2.26 10.78
CA ALA A 421 -11.32 -2.55 10.93
C ALA A 421 -12.17 -1.29 11.03
N GLU A 422 -11.75 -0.34 11.88
CA GLU A 422 -12.59 0.77 12.35
C GLU A 422 -12.27 2.10 11.68
N LEU A 423 -10.98 2.43 11.48
CA LEU A 423 -10.61 3.75 10.98
C LEU A 423 -10.73 3.82 9.46
N TRP A 424 -10.31 2.79 8.73
CA TRP A 424 -10.40 2.76 7.26
C TRP A 424 -11.18 1.59 6.66
N GLY A 425 -11.61 0.62 7.48
CA GLY A 425 -12.61 -0.37 7.09
C GLY A 425 -12.22 -1.35 5.98
N GLY A 426 -10.95 -1.41 5.57
CA GLY A 426 -10.53 -2.17 4.39
C GLY A 426 -10.69 -3.67 4.48
N ILE A 427 -10.78 -4.22 5.70
CA ILE A 427 -11.01 -5.66 5.90
C ILE A 427 -12.32 -6.13 5.25
N ARG A 428 -13.26 -5.22 4.99
CA ARG A 428 -14.54 -5.49 4.31
C ARG A 428 -14.36 -5.74 2.81
N TYR A 429 -13.31 -5.20 2.20
CA TYR A 429 -13.10 -5.22 0.75
C TYR A 429 -11.94 -6.11 0.31
N VAL A 430 -10.89 -6.23 1.13
CA VAL A 430 -9.73 -7.08 0.85
C VAL A 430 -9.56 -8.24 1.83
N GLY A 431 -10.57 -8.44 2.69
CA GLY A 431 -10.66 -9.53 3.66
C GLY A 431 -9.92 -9.26 4.96
N PRO A 432 -10.13 -10.09 6.00
CA PRO A 432 -9.48 -9.95 7.31
C PRO A 432 -8.00 -10.41 7.24
N PHE A 433 -7.19 -9.69 6.47
CA PHE A 433 -5.82 -10.06 6.11
C PHE A 433 -4.88 -10.23 7.31
N TYR A 434 -5.16 -9.60 8.45
CA TYR A 434 -4.43 -9.84 9.68
C TYR A 434 -4.61 -11.25 10.24
N LEU A 435 -5.71 -11.96 9.93
CA LEU A 435 -5.92 -13.35 10.35
C LEU A 435 -5.38 -14.38 9.34
N MET A 436 -4.62 -13.96 8.33
CA MET A 436 -3.98 -14.89 7.39
C MET A 436 -3.24 -16.04 8.09
N PRO A 437 -2.44 -15.83 9.16
CA PRO A 437 -1.76 -16.95 9.83
C PRO A 437 -2.70 -17.98 10.48
N VAL A 438 -3.92 -17.58 10.87
CA VAL A 438 -4.94 -18.50 11.41
C VAL A 438 -5.43 -19.49 10.35
N MET A 439 -5.36 -19.13 9.06
CA MET A 439 -5.72 -20.01 7.96
C MET A 439 -4.93 -21.31 7.98
N ILE A 440 -3.65 -21.29 8.40
CA ILE A 440 -2.79 -22.48 8.46
C ILE A 440 -3.44 -23.55 9.36
N GLY A 441 -3.80 -23.18 10.59
CA GLY A 441 -4.47 -24.08 11.53
C GLY A 441 -5.86 -24.47 11.03
N LEU A 442 -6.63 -23.50 10.54
CA LEU A 442 -8.01 -23.69 10.10
C LEU A 442 -8.11 -24.71 8.95
N VAL A 443 -7.32 -24.56 7.87
CA VAL A 443 -7.41 -25.43 6.70
C VAL A 443 -6.86 -26.83 6.98
N HIS A 444 -5.79 -26.96 7.77
CA HIS A 444 -5.20 -28.26 8.07
C HIS A 444 -6.03 -29.08 9.05
N LEU A 445 -6.41 -28.48 10.18
CA LEU A 445 -7.20 -29.17 11.20
C LEU A 445 -8.65 -29.36 10.72
N GLY A 446 -9.17 -28.38 10.00
CA GLY A 446 -10.50 -28.45 9.40
C GLY A 446 -10.59 -29.52 8.32
N ALA A 447 -9.63 -29.61 7.39
CA ALA A 447 -9.61 -30.68 6.37
C ALA A 447 -9.56 -32.06 7.01
N ARG A 448 -8.78 -32.23 8.09
CA ARG A 448 -8.76 -33.48 8.85
C ARG A 448 -10.13 -33.79 9.48
N GLY A 449 -10.74 -32.78 10.10
CA GLY A 449 -12.08 -32.87 10.69
C GLY A 449 -13.15 -33.26 9.67
N VAL A 450 -13.13 -32.68 8.47
CA VAL A 450 -14.06 -32.99 7.38
C VAL A 450 -13.93 -34.47 6.97
N VAL A 451 -12.71 -34.99 6.82
CA VAL A 451 -12.49 -36.41 6.50
C VAL A 451 -12.94 -37.33 7.66
N ASP A 452 -12.66 -36.93 8.90
CA ASP A 452 -13.08 -37.66 10.10
C ASP A 452 -14.61 -37.71 10.28
N LEU A 453 -15.32 -36.65 9.85
CA LEU A 453 -16.77 -36.60 9.81
C LEU A 453 -17.33 -37.43 8.65
N ALA A 454 -16.75 -37.32 7.45
CA ALA A 454 -17.19 -38.07 6.27
C ALA A 454 -17.10 -39.59 6.48
N THR A 455 -16.04 -40.08 7.12
CA THR A 455 -15.83 -41.52 7.41
C THR A 455 -16.81 -42.08 8.44
N TRP A 456 -17.31 -41.25 9.36
CA TRP A 456 -18.36 -41.62 10.32
C TRP A 456 -19.74 -41.78 9.64
N SER A 457 -19.92 -41.14 8.49
CA SER A 457 -21.21 -40.78 7.92
C SER A 457 -21.80 -41.76 6.90
N ARG A 458 -21.62 -43.09 7.08
CA ARG A 458 -22.15 -44.11 6.14
C ARG A 458 -23.70 -44.15 5.99
N ARG A 459 -24.45 -43.24 6.64
CA ARG A 459 -25.93 -43.12 6.59
C ARG A 459 -26.36 -42.10 5.53
N ARG A 460 -27.41 -42.40 4.74
CA ARG A 460 -27.95 -41.54 3.66
C ARG A 460 -28.17 -40.07 4.08
N VAL A 461 -28.65 -39.86 5.32
CA VAL A 461 -28.89 -38.53 5.91
C VAL A 461 -27.63 -37.66 5.92
N ALA A 462 -26.48 -38.25 6.24
CA ALA A 462 -25.25 -37.49 6.37
C ALA A 462 -24.59 -37.15 5.02
N ARG A 463 -24.87 -37.93 3.97
CA ARG A 463 -24.54 -37.53 2.58
C ARG A 463 -25.38 -36.33 2.14
N GLY A 464 -26.67 -36.29 2.49
CA GLY A 464 -27.55 -35.14 2.25
C GLY A 464 -27.03 -33.88 2.95
N LEU A 465 -26.71 -33.98 4.25
CA LEU A 465 -26.14 -32.86 5.02
C LEU A 465 -24.77 -32.40 4.48
N THR A 466 -23.93 -33.32 4.01
CA THR A 466 -22.65 -32.96 3.38
C THR A 466 -22.85 -32.24 2.06
N GLY A 467 -23.82 -32.67 1.25
CA GLY A 467 -24.19 -32.01 -0.01
C GLY A 467 -24.72 -30.59 0.22
N VAL A 468 -25.67 -30.43 1.15
CA VAL A 468 -26.20 -29.11 1.56
C VAL A 468 -25.09 -28.22 2.13
N GLY A 469 -24.25 -28.76 3.00
CA GLY A 469 -23.10 -28.03 3.55
C GLY A 469 -22.14 -27.57 2.47
N THR A 470 -21.78 -28.45 1.53
CA THR A 470 -20.89 -28.10 0.41
C THR A 470 -21.51 -27.03 -0.50
N ALA A 471 -22.80 -27.17 -0.85
CA ALA A 471 -23.51 -26.16 -1.63
C ALA A 471 -23.57 -24.81 -0.91
N GLY A 472 -23.81 -24.82 0.41
CA GLY A 472 -23.76 -23.61 1.23
C GLY A 472 -22.38 -22.97 1.28
N VAL A 473 -21.31 -23.76 1.40
CA VAL A 473 -19.93 -23.26 1.34
C VAL A 473 -19.62 -22.62 -0.01
N VAL A 474 -19.97 -23.29 -1.11
CA VAL A 474 -19.75 -22.76 -2.47
C VAL A 474 -20.57 -21.49 -2.69
N GLY A 475 -21.84 -21.48 -2.27
CA GLY A 475 -22.74 -20.32 -2.39
C GLY A 475 -22.21 -19.12 -1.61
N LEU A 476 -21.85 -19.29 -0.33
CA LEU A 476 -21.30 -18.21 0.49
C LEU A 476 -19.95 -17.72 -0.04
N THR A 477 -19.04 -18.64 -0.39
CA THR A 477 -17.73 -18.31 -0.96
C THR A 477 -17.88 -17.47 -2.23
N THR A 478 -18.79 -17.87 -3.12
CA THR A 478 -19.09 -17.15 -4.36
C THR A 478 -19.69 -15.78 -4.06
N PHE A 479 -20.66 -15.69 -3.15
CA PHE A 479 -21.27 -14.42 -2.74
C PHE A 479 -20.24 -13.42 -2.19
N ILE A 480 -19.37 -13.86 -1.27
CA ILE A 480 -18.31 -13.02 -0.70
C ILE A 480 -17.32 -12.58 -1.77
N LEU A 481 -16.89 -13.50 -2.65
CA LEU A 481 -15.95 -13.17 -3.72
C LEU A 481 -16.55 -12.17 -4.73
N VAL A 482 -17.81 -12.35 -5.13
CA VAL A 482 -18.51 -11.43 -6.03
C VAL A 482 -18.61 -10.04 -5.42
N GLY A 483 -18.99 -9.94 -4.14
CA GLY A 483 -19.04 -8.66 -3.42
C GLY A 483 -17.67 -7.99 -3.31
N ALA A 484 -16.61 -8.75 -3.03
CA ALA A 484 -15.25 -8.23 -2.99
C ALA A 484 -14.79 -7.75 -4.37
N VAL A 485 -15.06 -8.50 -5.44
CA VAL A 485 -14.73 -8.11 -6.82
C VAL A 485 -15.48 -6.83 -7.21
N ASP A 486 -16.78 -6.73 -6.94
CA ASP A 486 -17.57 -5.55 -7.28
C ASP A 486 -17.08 -4.28 -6.55
N ALA A 487 -16.81 -4.40 -5.25
CA ALA A 487 -16.28 -3.30 -4.45
C ALA A 487 -14.92 -2.79 -4.97
N ASN A 488 -13.97 -3.70 -5.23
CA ASN A 488 -12.65 -3.33 -5.72
C ASN A 488 -12.68 -2.86 -7.19
N ALA A 489 -13.61 -3.38 -8.01
CA ALA A 489 -13.80 -2.90 -9.38
C ALA A 489 -14.34 -1.46 -9.37
N THR A 490 -15.24 -1.13 -8.44
CA THR A 490 -15.74 0.23 -8.25
C THR A 490 -14.63 1.19 -7.85
N MET A 491 -13.82 0.83 -6.85
CA MET A 491 -12.66 1.65 -6.46
C MET A 491 -11.65 1.80 -7.61
N THR A 492 -11.41 0.75 -8.39
CA THR A 492 -10.56 0.80 -9.58
C THR A 492 -11.10 1.73 -10.67
N ARG A 493 -12.43 1.81 -10.86
CA ARG A 493 -13.02 2.78 -11.81
C ARG A 493 -12.76 4.21 -11.35
N HIS A 494 -12.91 4.49 -10.05
CA HIS A 494 -12.61 5.82 -9.50
C HIS A 494 -11.15 6.22 -9.72
N ASP A 495 -10.20 5.32 -9.45
CA ASP A 495 -8.78 5.59 -9.69
C ASP A 495 -8.46 5.73 -11.19
N ARG A 496 -9.15 4.98 -12.05
CA ARG A 496 -9.00 5.10 -13.51
C ARG A 496 -9.47 6.46 -14.02
N GLU A 497 -10.59 6.97 -13.50
CA GLU A 497 -11.08 8.32 -13.83
C GLU A 497 -10.08 9.39 -13.39
N LEU A 498 -9.60 9.31 -12.14
CA LEU A 498 -8.58 10.23 -11.62
C LEU A 498 -7.28 10.17 -12.43
N ALA A 499 -6.78 8.97 -12.72
CA ALA A 499 -5.58 8.79 -13.53
C ALA A 499 -5.77 9.30 -14.97
N GLY A 500 -6.95 9.11 -15.56
CA GLY A 500 -7.30 9.61 -16.88
C GLY A 500 -7.27 11.14 -16.95
N MET A 501 -7.88 11.82 -15.98
CA MET A 501 -7.82 13.28 -15.86
C MET A 501 -6.37 13.76 -15.75
N LEU A 502 -5.56 13.16 -14.87
CA LEU A 502 -4.17 13.59 -14.66
C LEU A 502 -3.29 13.35 -15.90
N ARG A 503 -3.47 12.23 -16.62
CA ARG A 503 -2.74 11.95 -17.86
C ARG A 503 -3.20 12.77 -19.06
N SER A 504 -4.32 13.48 -18.96
CA SER A 504 -4.78 14.40 -20.00
C SER A 504 -4.14 15.80 -19.90
N LEU A 505 -3.43 16.07 -18.80
CA LEU A 505 -2.66 17.29 -18.65
C LEU A 505 -1.50 17.32 -19.68
N PRO A 506 -1.03 18.52 -20.07
CA PRO A 506 0.12 18.65 -20.95
C PRO A 506 1.36 17.93 -20.43
N ASP A 507 2.24 17.53 -21.34
CA ASP A 507 3.54 16.97 -21.00
C ASP A 507 4.31 17.91 -20.05
N ARG A 508 5.16 17.33 -19.19
CA ARG A 508 5.93 18.09 -18.19
C ARG A 508 5.02 18.87 -17.22
N SER A 509 4.01 18.21 -16.67
CA SER A 509 3.18 18.79 -15.61
C SER A 509 3.76 18.50 -14.21
N LEU A 510 3.70 19.51 -13.34
CA LEU A 510 3.96 19.40 -11.90
C LEU A 510 2.61 19.55 -11.19
N VAL A 511 2.16 18.51 -10.50
CA VAL A 511 0.85 18.48 -9.84
C VAL A 511 1.02 18.53 -8.32
N LEU A 512 0.62 19.65 -7.73
CA LEU A 512 0.49 19.82 -6.30
C LEU A 512 -0.79 19.14 -5.80
N VAL A 513 -0.66 18.14 -4.93
CA VAL A 513 -1.74 17.30 -4.44
C VAL A 513 -2.19 17.80 -3.08
N SER A 514 -3.42 18.31 -3.01
CA SER A 514 -4.07 18.67 -1.74
C SER A 514 -4.66 17.42 -1.08
N ALA A 515 -3.80 16.63 -0.43
CA ALA A 515 -4.17 15.41 0.31
C ALA A 515 -4.25 15.64 1.82
N THR A 516 -5.14 14.88 2.49
CA THR A 516 -5.20 14.83 3.97
C THR A 516 -5.25 13.37 4.42
N PRO A 517 -4.26 12.90 5.20
CA PRO A 517 -2.97 13.54 5.51
C PRO A 517 -2.10 13.81 4.27
N ALA A 518 -1.16 14.74 4.43
CA ALA A 518 -0.32 15.29 3.38
C ALA A 518 0.86 14.35 3.01
N TYR A 519 0.57 13.25 2.32
CA TYR A 519 1.55 12.30 1.77
C TYR A 519 1.18 11.89 0.33
N LEU A 520 2.19 11.58 -0.48
CA LEU A 520 1.98 10.99 -1.81
C LEU A 520 1.57 9.51 -1.71
N GLY A 521 0.79 9.05 -2.68
CA GLY A 521 0.21 7.70 -2.67
C GLY A 521 -0.87 7.48 -1.61
N HIS A 522 -1.29 8.54 -0.90
CA HIS A 522 -2.45 8.55 -0.02
C HIS A 522 -3.39 9.68 -0.46
N PRO A 523 -4.69 9.44 -0.61
CA PRO A 523 -5.42 8.20 -0.31
C PRO A 523 -5.48 7.21 -1.49
N SER A 524 -4.87 7.54 -2.63
CA SER A 524 -4.79 6.69 -3.81
C SER A 524 -3.35 6.61 -4.29
N ALA A 525 -2.95 5.43 -4.77
CA ALA A 525 -1.64 5.21 -5.37
C ALA A 525 -1.43 5.97 -6.68
N VAL A 526 -2.50 6.52 -7.28
CA VAL A 526 -2.44 7.32 -8.51
C VAL A 526 -1.53 8.54 -8.38
N THR A 527 -1.41 9.10 -7.17
CA THR A 527 -0.58 10.28 -6.87
C THR A 527 0.79 9.90 -6.29
N ALA A 528 1.33 8.73 -6.64
CA ALA A 528 2.66 8.29 -6.22
C ALA A 528 3.70 8.57 -7.30
N ASN A 529 4.90 8.98 -6.89
CA ASN A 529 6.05 9.11 -7.79
C ASN A 529 6.89 7.82 -7.85
N GLY A 530 7.74 7.72 -8.88
CA GLY A 530 8.88 6.82 -8.87
C GLY A 530 9.91 7.18 -7.77
N PRO A 531 10.81 6.25 -7.41
CA PRO A 531 11.77 6.45 -6.32
C PRO A 531 12.80 7.56 -6.60
N ASP A 532 13.06 7.86 -7.87
CA ASP A 532 14.04 8.87 -8.30
C ASP A 532 13.39 10.25 -8.54
N LEU A 533 12.06 10.35 -8.38
CA LEU A 533 11.29 11.58 -8.56
C LEU A 533 11.39 12.20 -9.96
N ASP A 534 11.82 11.43 -10.96
CA ASP A 534 11.83 11.84 -12.37
C ASP A 534 10.44 11.76 -13.02
N GLY A 535 9.44 11.22 -12.30
CA GLY A 535 8.04 11.22 -12.70
C GLY A 535 7.22 10.06 -12.11
N ALA A 536 5.93 10.00 -12.44
CA ALA A 536 4.98 9.00 -11.97
C ALA A 536 5.19 7.66 -12.69
N ASP A 537 5.39 6.56 -11.97
CA ASP A 537 5.65 5.24 -12.57
C ASP A 537 6.85 5.16 -13.55
N GLY A 538 7.77 6.13 -13.50
CA GLY A 538 8.88 6.27 -14.47
C GLY A 538 8.49 6.99 -15.77
N ASP A 539 7.25 7.49 -15.84
CA ASP A 539 6.76 8.40 -16.88
C ASP A 539 7.14 9.84 -16.51
N GLY A 540 8.02 10.45 -17.30
CA GLY A 540 8.61 11.75 -17.02
C GLY A 540 7.64 12.93 -17.14
N ASP A 541 6.43 12.69 -17.62
CA ASP A 541 5.47 13.74 -17.94
C ASP A 541 4.73 14.28 -16.72
N LEU A 542 4.53 13.46 -15.68
CA LEU A 542 3.86 13.86 -14.45
C LEU A 542 4.79 13.78 -13.26
N LEU A 543 4.94 14.88 -12.52
CA LEU A 543 5.59 14.90 -11.21
C LEU A 543 4.60 15.33 -10.14
N PHE A 544 4.45 14.55 -9.07
CA PHE A 544 3.61 14.92 -7.94
C PHE A 544 4.40 15.53 -6.80
N ALA A 545 3.83 16.52 -6.14
CA ALA A 545 4.25 16.98 -4.82
C ALA A 545 3.00 17.23 -3.97
N VAL A 546 3.06 17.05 -2.67
CA VAL A 546 1.95 17.38 -1.78
C VAL A 546 1.95 18.88 -1.52
N SER A 547 0.78 19.52 -1.59
CA SER A 547 0.65 20.94 -1.25
C SER A 547 0.86 21.17 0.24
N ARG A 548 1.78 22.09 0.58
CA ARG A 548 2.19 22.44 1.95
C ARG A 548 2.33 23.95 2.18
N GLY A 549 1.65 24.78 1.38
CA GLY A 549 1.70 26.24 1.53
C GLY A 549 3.00 26.79 0.97
N VAL A 550 3.74 27.61 1.72
CA VAL A 550 4.94 28.31 1.24
C VAL A 550 5.99 27.39 0.56
N ALA A 551 6.10 26.13 0.96
CA ALA A 551 7.00 25.16 0.34
C ALA A 551 6.66 24.89 -1.14
N ASP A 552 5.40 25.09 -1.54
CA ASP A 552 4.91 24.89 -2.90
C ASP A 552 5.59 25.86 -3.88
N LEU A 553 5.88 27.09 -3.44
CA LEU A 553 6.59 28.10 -4.24
C LEU A 553 8.03 27.64 -4.56
N LYS A 554 8.72 27.03 -3.59
CA LYS A 554 10.04 26.43 -3.81
C LYS A 554 9.95 25.25 -4.77
N VAL A 555 8.97 24.36 -4.59
CA VAL A 555 8.75 23.22 -5.48
C VAL A 555 8.54 23.69 -6.93
N VAL A 556 7.72 24.71 -7.16
CA VAL A 556 7.53 25.29 -8.51
C VAL A 556 8.83 25.92 -9.04
N ALA A 557 9.57 26.65 -8.19
CA ALA A 557 10.83 27.27 -8.60
C ALA A 557 11.93 26.27 -8.96
N ASP A 558 11.96 25.11 -8.29
CA ASP A 558 12.93 24.03 -8.55
C ASP A 558 12.63 23.26 -9.85
N HIS A 559 11.42 23.40 -10.41
CA HIS A 559 10.97 22.74 -11.65
C HIS A 559 10.47 23.75 -12.71
N PRO A 560 11.32 24.67 -13.18
CA PRO A 560 10.92 25.72 -14.12
C PRO A 560 10.54 25.18 -15.52
N ASP A 561 10.93 23.94 -15.83
CA ASP A 561 10.57 23.24 -17.06
C ASP A 561 9.16 22.60 -17.00
N ARG A 562 8.49 22.65 -15.84
CA ARG A 562 7.19 22.02 -15.63
C ARG A 562 6.07 23.03 -15.39
N THR A 563 4.90 22.77 -15.96
CA THR A 563 3.71 23.61 -15.75
C THR A 563 3.01 23.20 -14.43
N PRO A 564 2.77 24.13 -13.50
CA PRO A 564 2.20 23.79 -12.19
C PRO A 564 0.67 23.69 -12.22
N TYR A 565 0.14 22.67 -11.55
CA TYR A 565 -1.28 22.40 -11.37
C TYR A 565 -1.59 22.09 -9.90
N LEU A 566 -2.83 22.32 -9.47
CA LEU A 566 -3.33 21.92 -8.15
C LEU A 566 -4.40 20.85 -8.32
N LEU A 567 -4.11 19.63 -7.85
CA LEU A 567 -5.10 18.58 -7.67
C LEU A 567 -5.79 18.74 -6.31
N ARG A 568 -7.08 19.01 -6.34
CA ARG A 568 -7.94 19.04 -5.15
C ARG A 568 -8.78 17.78 -5.09
N MET A 569 -8.73 17.12 -3.93
CA MET A 569 -9.49 15.91 -3.63
C MET A 569 -10.45 16.17 -2.47
N PRO A 570 -11.52 15.37 -2.32
CA PRO A 570 -12.46 15.50 -1.20
C PRO A 570 -11.76 15.42 0.17
N ALA A 571 -12.14 16.31 1.08
CA ALA A 571 -11.62 16.32 2.44
C ALA A 571 -12.02 15.04 3.19
N GLY A 572 -11.07 14.43 3.92
CA GLY A 572 -11.32 13.20 4.67
C GLY A 572 -11.63 11.99 3.80
N TYR A 573 -11.18 11.99 2.53
CA TYR A 573 -11.35 10.87 1.63
C TYR A 573 -10.69 9.61 2.19
N ASN A 574 -11.54 8.74 2.73
CA ASN A 574 -11.22 7.39 3.11
C ASN A 574 -11.71 6.50 1.98
N ARG A 575 -10.81 5.94 1.18
CA ARG A 575 -11.16 5.25 -0.08
C ARG A 575 -12.16 4.12 0.20
N SER A 576 -13.34 4.17 -0.42
CA SER A 576 -14.34 3.10 -0.37
C SER A 576 -15.24 3.18 -1.60
N PRO A 577 -16.03 2.14 -1.93
CA PRO A 577 -16.93 2.20 -3.08
C PRO A 577 -17.97 3.33 -3.00
N GLN A 578 -18.33 3.80 -1.80
CA GLN A 578 -19.33 4.86 -1.58
C GLN A 578 -18.70 6.23 -1.28
N SER A 579 -17.37 6.33 -1.22
CA SER A 579 -16.72 7.59 -0.88
C SER A 579 -16.92 8.61 -1.99
N PRO A 580 -17.13 9.90 -1.68
CA PRO A 580 -17.15 10.95 -2.69
C PRO A 580 -15.78 11.00 -3.36
N THR A 581 -15.73 10.98 -4.69
CA THR A 581 -14.47 10.95 -5.46
C THR A 581 -14.23 12.20 -6.25
N ARG A 582 -15.17 13.15 -6.22
CA ARG A 582 -15.13 14.38 -7.02
C ARG A 582 -13.83 15.14 -6.79
N SER A 583 -12.94 15.08 -7.77
CA SER A 583 -11.61 15.66 -7.75
C SER A 583 -11.49 16.67 -8.88
N ARG A 584 -10.79 17.76 -8.64
CA ARG A 584 -10.64 18.88 -9.58
C ARG A 584 -9.18 19.19 -9.78
N VAL A 585 -8.78 19.51 -11.00
CA VAL A 585 -7.46 20.04 -11.30
C VAL A 585 -7.59 21.47 -11.80
N ASP A 586 -6.84 22.37 -11.17
CA ASP A 586 -6.75 23.77 -11.56
C ASP A 586 -5.32 24.09 -12.03
N ALA A 587 -5.16 24.89 -13.08
CA ALA A 587 -3.86 25.44 -13.48
C ALA A 587 -3.43 26.50 -12.49
N LEU A 588 -2.16 26.47 -12.10
CA LEU A 588 -1.58 27.45 -11.17
C LEU A 588 -0.79 28.52 -11.91
N THR A 589 -0.80 29.72 -11.36
CA THR A 589 0.00 30.84 -11.85
C THR A 589 0.68 31.54 -10.68
N LEU A 590 1.94 31.90 -10.88
CA LEU A 590 2.70 32.69 -9.92
C LEU A 590 2.45 34.17 -10.20
N ALA A 591 1.81 34.85 -9.26
CA ALA A 591 1.60 36.29 -9.28
C ALA A 591 2.58 36.97 -8.31
N THR A 592 3.22 38.05 -8.76
CA THR A 592 4.19 38.81 -7.96
C THR A 592 3.86 40.29 -7.96
N GLY A 593 4.01 40.95 -6.82
CA GLY A 593 3.78 42.39 -6.69
C GLY A 593 3.73 42.82 -5.22
N ARG A 594 3.41 44.09 -4.96
CA ARG A 594 3.18 44.57 -3.59
C ARG A 594 1.84 44.12 -3.02
N THR A 595 0.85 44.02 -3.89
CA THR A 595 -0.48 43.51 -3.59
C THR A 595 -0.89 42.55 -4.70
N VAL A 596 -1.55 41.46 -4.36
CA VAL A 596 -2.12 40.50 -5.31
C VAL A 596 -3.58 40.27 -4.92
N ASP A 597 -4.50 40.59 -5.83
CA ASP A 597 -5.93 40.39 -5.63
C ASP A 597 -6.33 38.99 -6.11
N VAL A 598 -7.13 38.30 -5.30
CA VAL A 598 -7.63 36.96 -5.60
C VAL A 598 -9.13 36.91 -5.34
N GLU A 599 -9.89 36.32 -6.27
CA GLU A 599 -11.32 36.10 -6.09
C GLU A 599 -11.57 34.79 -5.33
N VAL A 600 -12.34 34.86 -4.26
CA VAL A 600 -12.76 33.72 -3.47
C VAL A 600 -14.27 33.55 -3.60
N SER A 601 -14.70 32.41 -4.14
CA SER A 601 -16.11 32.03 -4.15
C SER A 601 -16.34 30.73 -3.39
N VAL A 602 -17.49 30.65 -2.73
CA VAL A 602 -17.87 29.51 -1.92
C VAL A 602 -19.30 29.09 -2.26
N GLY A 603 -19.43 27.82 -2.66
CA GLY A 603 -20.72 27.19 -2.91
C GLY A 603 -21.53 26.91 -1.65
N ALA A 604 -22.74 26.38 -1.84
CA ALA A 604 -23.62 26.02 -0.74
C ALA A 604 -22.97 25.00 0.20
N ALA A 605 -23.30 25.10 1.48
CA ALA A 605 -22.88 24.11 2.47
C ALA A 605 -23.62 22.78 2.28
N PRO A 606 -23.09 21.66 2.81
CA PRO A 606 -23.73 20.35 2.69
C PRO A 606 -25.16 20.36 3.23
N ALA A 607 -26.04 19.59 2.57
CA ALA A 607 -27.42 19.41 3.03
C ALA A 607 -27.47 18.96 4.49
N GLY A 608 -28.42 19.50 5.27
CA GLY A 608 -28.51 19.25 6.70
C GLY A 608 -27.54 20.08 7.55
N SER A 609 -26.93 21.12 7.00
CA SER A 609 -26.23 22.16 7.78
C SER A 609 -27.21 23.20 8.30
N ARG A 610 -26.99 23.71 9.52
CA ARG A 610 -27.79 24.81 10.09
C ARG A 610 -27.10 26.17 10.04
N ALA A 611 -25.79 26.18 9.87
CA ALA A 611 -24.97 27.38 9.76
C ALA A 611 -23.70 27.07 8.96
N ALA A 612 -23.20 28.06 8.23
CA ALA A 612 -21.97 27.97 7.46
C ALA A 612 -21.11 29.21 7.69
N GLN A 613 -19.79 29.06 7.60
CA GLN A 613 -18.81 30.13 7.79
C GLN A 613 -17.74 30.04 6.72
N LEU A 614 -17.47 31.15 6.04
CA LEU A 614 -16.28 31.35 5.24
C LEU A 614 -15.17 31.87 6.15
N VAL A 615 -14.04 31.19 6.16
CA VAL A 615 -12.93 31.45 7.07
C VAL A 615 -11.63 31.66 6.31
N PHE A 616 -10.93 32.73 6.65
CA PHE A 616 -9.57 33.05 6.21
C PHE A 616 -8.63 32.95 7.41
N GLU A 617 -7.53 32.20 7.28
CA GLU A 617 -6.55 31.98 8.34
C GLU A 617 -5.12 32.18 7.82
N ALA A 618 -4.34 33.10 8.40
CA ALA A 618 -2.92 33.31 8.08
C ALA A 618 -2.21 34.03 9.24
N GLY A 619 -0.91 33.79 9.44
CA GLY A 619 -0.09 34.59 10.39
C GLY A 619 -0.57 34.64 11.84
N GLY A 620 -1.46 33.73 12.24
CA GLY A 620 -2.11 33.73 13.55
C GLY A 620 -3.40 34.56 13.64
N THR A 621 -3.85 35.17 12.55
CA THR A 621 -5.16 35.80 12.40
C THR A 621 -6.15 34.84 11.78
N ARG A 622 -7.39 34.87 12.29
CA ARG A 622 -8.55 34.19 11.72
C ARG A 622 -9.70 35.18 11.54
N LEU A 623 -10.16 35.31 10.31
CA LEU A 623 -11.36 36.07 9.94
C LEU A 623 -12.48 35.08 9.60
N SER A 624 -13.63 35.23 10.25
CA SER A 624 -14.78 34.35 10.06
C SER A 624 -16.02 35.14 9.66
N TYR A 625 -16.51 34.88 8.45
CA TYR A 625 -17.72 35.46 7.88
C TYR A 625 -18.87 34.45 7.95
N PRO A 626 -20.00 34.75 8.60
CA PRO A 626 -21.21 33.95 8.46
C PRO A 626 -21.69 34.00 7.01
N VAL A 627 -21.89 32.85 6.39
CA VAL A 627 -22.42 32.75 5.02
C VAL A 627 -23.74 31.97 5.01
N PRO A 628 -24.66 32.25 4.07
CA PRO A 628 -25.86 31.45 3.91
C PRO A 628 -25.53 29.97 3.71
N VAL A 629 -26.32 29.09 4.32
CA VAL A 629 -26.18 27.64 4.12
C VAL A 629 -26.51 27.26 2.68
N THR A 630 -27.47 27.96 2.09
CA THR A 630 -27.96 27.80 0.72
C THR A 630 -27.55 28.99 -0.13
N GLY A 631 -27.16 28.74 -1.38
CA GLY A 631 -26.68 29.79 -2.27
C GLY A 631 -25.17 29.86 -2.35
N GLN A 632 -24.65 30.90 -2.98
CA GLN A 632 -23.21 31.12 -3.15
C GLN A 632 -22.78 32.39 -2.42
N SER A 633 -21.53 32.45 -1.99
CA SER A 633 -20.91 33.68 -1.48
C SER A 633 -19.61 33.94 -2.22
N ALA A 634 -19.25 35.21 -2.39
CA ALA A 634 -18.01 35.63 -3.03
C ALA A 634 -17.36 36.75 -2.21
N ALA A 635 -16.04 36.86 -2.30
CA ALA A 635 -15.25 37.94 -1.71
C ALA A 635 -13.99 38.15 -2.55
N ARG A 636 -13.46 39.37 -2.56
CA ARG A 636 -12.11 39.66 -3.04
C ARG A 636 -11.16 39.66 -1.86
N LEU A 637 -10.08 38.91 -1.97
CA LEU A 637 -9.00 38.86 -1.00
C LEU A 637 -7.78 39.58 -1.59
N THR A 638 -7.38 40.68 -0.98
CA THR A 638 -6.10 41.33 -1.23
C THR A 638 -5.05 40.60 -0.41
N VAL A 639 -3.95 40.21 -1.03
CA VAL A 639 -2.78 39.64 -0.35
C VAL A 639 -1.65 40.63 -0.44
N ASP A 640 -1.00 40.93 0.67
CA ASP A 640 0.20 41.76 0.71
C ASP A 640 1.20 41.27 1.79
N ALA A 641 2.19 42.11 2.10
CA ALA A 641 3.27 41.78 3.00
C ALA A 641 2.96 42.01 4.50
N ASP A 642 1.86 42.72 4.84
CA ASP A 642 1.57 43.11 6.23
C ASP A 642 0.82 42.03 7.02
N GLY A 643 0.19 41.08 6.33
CA GLY A 643 -0.39 39.89 6.91
C GLY A 643 -1.81 39.64 6.42
N LEU A 644 -2.64 39.11 7.30
CA LEU A 644 -4.08 38.97 7.07
C LEU A 644 -4.81 39.81 8.10
N ASP A 645 -5.63 40.75 7.65
CA ASP A 645 -6.48 41.60 8.46
C ASP A 645 -7.88 41.82 7.84
N ALA A 646 -8.71 42.62 8.53
CA ALA A 646 -10.11 42.79 8.16
C ALA A 646 -10.34 43.63 6.90
N ASP A 647 -9.36 44.43 6.49
CA ASP A 647 -9.43 45.31 5.33
C ASP A 647 -9.03 44.57 4.03
N ASP A 648 -8.34 43.42 4.15
CA ASP A 648 -7.96 42.56 3.01
C ASP A 648 -9.14 41.89 2.30
N VAL A 649 -10.23 41.63 3.03
CA VAL A 649 -11.41 40.92 2.48
C VAL A 649 -12.49 41.93 2.14
N THR A 650 -12.55 42.28 0.87
CA THR A 650 -13.47 43.27 0.29
C THR A 650 -14.53 42.60 -0.58
N ASP A 651 -15.55 43.36 -1.00
CA ASP A 651 -16.63 42.90 -1.88
C ASP A 651 -17.30 41.57 -1.42
N ALA A 652 -17.31 41.34 -0.11
CA ALA A 652 -17.84 40.12 0.49
C ALA A 652 -19.37 40.11 0.40
N VAL A 653 -19.93 39.28 -0.48
CA VAL A 653 -21.36 39.24 -0.81
C VAL A 653 -21.91 37.82 -0.83
N SER A 654 -23.23 37.70 -0.67
CA SER A 654 -23.96 36.44 -0.80
C SER A 654 -25.12 36.54 -1.77
N TYR A 655 -25.40 35.42 -2.44
CA TYR A 655 -26.44 35.26 -3.44
C TYR A 655 -27.44 34.22 -2.96
N ASP A 656 -28.72 34.58 -2.91
CA ASP A 656 -29.77 33.68 -2.42
C ASP A 656 -30.04 32.53 -3.42
N GLY A 657 -30.11 31.31 -2.90
CA GLY A 657 -30.16 30.07 -3.69
C GLY A 657 -31.43 29.88 -4.53
N ALA A 658 -32.47 30.70 -4.32
CA ALA A 658 -33.70 30.66 -5.10
C ALA A 658 -33.56 31.27 -6.51
N ARG A 659 -32.48 32.03 -6.81
CA ARG A 659 -32.38 32.81 -8.07
C ARG A 659 -31.28 32.38 -9.04
N THR A 660 -30.30 31.56 -8.65
CA THR A 660 -29.12 31.31 -9.50
C THR A 660 -28.87 29.82 -9.77
N ARG A 661 -29.41 29.32 -10.89
CA ARG A 661 -28.85 28.14 -11.59
C ARG A 661 -27.81 28.63 -12.59
N GLY A 662 -26.62 28.99 -12.11
CA GLY A 662 -25.48 29.44 -12.91
C GLY A 662 -24.47 30.24 -12.08
N SER A 663 -23.19 30.25 -12.47
CA SER A 663 -22.21 31.19 -11.89
C SER A 663 -22.74 32.62 -12.07
N PRO A 664 -22.75 33.46 -11.02
CA PRO A 664 -23.08 34.88 -11.16
C PRO A 664 -22.01 35.55 -12.04
N THR A 665 -22.26 35.64 -13.34
CA THR A 665 -21.45 36.49 -14.22
C THR A 665 -21.76 37.93 -13.87
N GLY A 666 -20.75 38.68 -13.45
CA GLY A 666 -20.85 39.99 -12.80
C GLY A 666 -21.97 40.89 -13.31
N ARG A 667 -23.01 41.06 -12.48
CA ARG A 667 -23.97 42.20 -12.45
C ARG A 667 -25.13 42.03 -11.47
N GLU A 668 -25.34 40.87 -10.84
CA GLU A 668 -26.33 40.77 -9.75
C GLU A 668 -25.79 41.39 -8.46
N ALA A 669 -26.55 42.33 -7.88
CA ALA A 669 -26.23 42.92 -6.59
C ALA A 669 -26.48 41.89 -5.48
N GLY A 670 -25.42 41.20 -5.04
CA GLY A 670 -25.46 40.31 -3.88
C GLY A 670 -25.70 41.08 -2.58
N SER A 671 -26.19 40.39 -1.56
CA SER A 671 -26.35 40.95 -0.21
C SER A 671 -24.99 40.99 0.49
N PRO A 672 -24.52 42.16 0.98
CA PRO A 672 -23.24 42.26 1.69
C PRO A 672 -23.19 41.32 2.89
N LEU A 673 -22.06 40.64 3.06
CA LEU A 673 -21.75 39.89 4.27
C LEU A 673 -21.49 40.87 5.42
N GLY A 674 -21.87 40.47 6.64
CA GLY A 674 -21.56 41.24 7.84
C GLY A 674 -20.05 41.31 8.12
N ARG A 675 -19.66 42.14 9.09
CA ARG A 675 -18.26 42.23 9.54
C ARG A 675 -17.73 40.86 10.01
N PRO A 676 -16.45 40.55 9.75
CA PRO A 676 -15.85 39.31 10.20
C PRO A 676 -15.80 39.26 11.73
N ARG A 677 -15.92 38.06 12.27
CA ARG A 677 -15.39 37.78 13.61
C ARG A 677 -13.89 37.53 13.50
N ILE A 678 -13.11 38.39 14.15
CA ILE A 678 -11.65 38.28 14.22
C ILE A 678 -11.26 37.48 15.45
N SER A 679 -10.33 36.54 15.30
CA SER A 679 -9.77 35.76 16.42
C SER A 679 -8.31 35.41 16.16
N THR A 680 -7.54 35.24 17.23
CA THR A 680 -6.16 34.77 17.13
C THR A 680 -6.13 33.24 17.16
N VAL A 681 -5.37 32.64 16.25
CA VAL A 681 -5.15 31.18 16.16
C VAL A 681 -3.66 30.88 16.14
N PRO A 682 -3.22 29.67 16.54
CA PRO A 682 -1.85 29.25 16.28
C PRO A 682 -1.61 29.18 14.78
N GLY A 683 -0.67 29.97 14.27
CA GLY A 683 -0.33 30.00 12.85
C GLY A 683 1.08 30.53 12.67
N ALA A 684 1.78 29.99 11.67
CA ALA A 684 3.10 30.45 11.26
C ALA A 684 3.10 30.63 9.74
N GLY A 685 3.73 31.70 9.26
CA GLY A 685 3.89 32.01 7.84
C GLY A 685 2.76 32.84 7.24
N ALA A 686 3.00 33.31 6.02
CA ALA A 686 2.12 34.21 5.26
C ALA A 686 1.07 33.47 4.41
N SER A 687 1.19 32.15 4.25
CA SER A 687 0.23 31.39 3.42
C SER A 687 -1.17 31.45 4.00
N ILE A 688 -2.15 31.76 3.17
CA ILE A 688 -3.54 31.99 3.59
C ILE A 688 -4.35 30.71 3.38
N THR A 689 -5.00 30.22 4.42
CA THR A 689 -5.92 29.09 4.34
C THR A 689 -7.35 29.61 4.24
N VAL A 690 -8.02 29.28 3.13
CA VAL A 690 -9.45 29.55 2.94
C VAL A 690 -10.23 28.27 3.22
N SER A 691 -11.19 28.33 4.14
CA SER A 691 -12.00 27.18 4.53
C SER A 691 -13.49 27.50 4.53
N LEU A 692 -14.31 26.56 4.08
CA LEU A 692 -15.73 26.53 4.38
C LEU A 692 -15.95 25.63 5.59
N LEU A 693 -16.49 26.18 6.67
CA LEU A 693 -16.93 25.42 7.85
C LEU A 693 -18.44 25.33 7.86
N ALA A 694 -18.99 24.15 8.17
CA ALA A 694 -20.42 23.97 8.35
C ALA A 694 -20.75 23.33 9.71
N THR A 695 -21.83 23.80 10.32
CA THR A 695 -22.37 23.23 11.56
C THR A 695 -23.55 22.33 11.23
N PRO A 696 -23.51 21.03 11.60
CA PRO A 696 -24.62 20.11 11.36
C PRO A 696 -25.90 20.55 12.07
N ALA A 697 -27.05 20.31 11.42
CA ALA A 697 -28.38 20.55 12.00
C ALA A 697 -28.67 19.63 13.19
N SER A 698 -28.07 18.43 13.22
CA SER A 698 -28.12 17.49 14.34
C SER A 698 -27.43 17.99 15.61
N GLY A 699 -26.83 19.18 15.59
CA GLY A 699 -26.00 19.71 16.68
C GLY A 699 -24.53 19.30 16.56
N GLY A 700 -23.69 19.88 17.41
CA GLY A 700 -22.23 19.66 17.43
C GLY A 700 -21.40 20.88 17.01
N ARG A 701 -20.08 20.68 16.92
CA ARG A 701 -19.11 21.71 16.48
C ARG A 701 -19.10 21.85 14.96
N ALA A 702 -18.73 23.04 14.48
CA ALA A 702 -18.48 23.27 13.06
C ALA A 702 -17.37 22.34 12.56
N ARG A 703 -17.53 21.80 11.35
CA ARG A 703 -16.57 20.92 10.68
C ARG A 703 -16.12 21.55 9.38
N THR A 704 -14.87 21.35 9.02
CA THR A 704 -14.35 21.75 7.70
C THR A 704 -15.04 20.93 6.63
N VAL A 705 -15.76 21.61 5.74
CA VAL A 705 -16.37 21.01 4.54
C VAL A 705 -15.31 20.92 3.45
N ASP A 706 -14.59 22.02 3.27
CA ASP A 706 -13.60 22.17 2.23
C ASP A 706 -12.56 23.21 2.64
N ARG A 707 -11.35 23.04 2.13
CA ARG A 707 -10.20 23.88 2.45
C ARG A 707 -9.27 23.96 1.25
N GLN A 708 -8.73 25.14 1.04
CA GLN A 708 -7.64 25.37 0.10
C GLN A 708 -6.59 26.26 0.77
N VAL A 709 -5.32 25.90 0.61
CA VAL A 709 -4.19 26.73 1.03
C VAL A 709 -3.73 27.54 -0.18
N LEU A 710 -3.51 28.83 0.04
CA LEU A 710 -2.92 29.77 -0.90
C LEU A 710 -1.47 30.03 -0.46
N PRO A 711 -0.47 29.45 -1.13
CA PRO A 711 0.93 29.73 -0.86
C PRO A 711 1.27 31.21 -1.06
N VAL A 712 1.91 31.80 -0.05
CA VAL A 712 2.40 33.19 -0.08
C VAL A 712 3.82 33.22 0.47
N LEU A 713 4.72 33.86 -0.26
CA LEU A 713 6.08 34.20 0.16
C LEU A 713 6.21 35.72 0.17
N VAL A 714 6.71 36.27 1.28
CA VAL A 714 7.05 37.69 1.39
C VAL A 714 8.55 37.83 1.12
N GLU A 715 8.90 38.59 0.08
CA GLU A 715 10.28 38.84 -0.34
C GLU A 715 10.88 40.06 0.38
N GLN A 716 12.19 40.27 0.20
CA GLN A 716 12.86 41.46 0.74
C GLN A 716 12.37 42.71 0.00
N GLY A 717 11.79 43.67 0.73
CA GLY A 717 11.27 44.91 0.14
C GLY A 717 9.74 45.02 0.08
N ALA A 718 9.02 44.13 0.76
CA ALA A 718 7.54 44.07 0.83
C ALA A 718 6.86 43.66 -0.49
N ASP A 719 7.60 43.14 -1.45
CA ASP A 719 7.02 42.40 -2.56
C ASP A 719 6.61 40.99 -2.08
N ILE A 720 5.57 40.45 -2.70
CA ILE A 720 5.05 39.12 -2.40
C ILE A 720 4.98 38.27 -3.67
N ALA A 721 5.05 36.96 -3.48
CA ALA A 721 4.82 35.95 -4.49
C ALA A 721 3.69 35.02 -4.04
N VAL A 722 2.63 34.92 -4.85
CA VAL A 722 1.42 34.14 -4.57
C VAL A 722 1.22 33.11 -5.67
N LEU A 723 1.07 31.84 -5.27
CA LEU A 723 0.73 30.76 -6.20
C LEU A 723 -0.77 30.49 -6.11
N ALA A 724 -1.54 30.92 -7.12
CA ALA A 724 -3.00 30.81 -7.11
C ALA A 724 -3.52 30.08 -8.35
N PRO A 725 -4.70 29.44 -8.28
CA PRO A 725 -5.34 28.91 -9.48
C PRO A 725 -5.76 30.03 -10.43
N SER A 726 -5.50 29.88 -11.73
CA SER A 726 -5.91 30.84 -12.76
C SER A 726 -7.04 30.30 -13.66
N ALA A 727 -7.14 28.98 -13.80
CA ALA A 727 -8.21 28.34 -14.55
C ALA A 727 -8.51 26.94 -14.03
N GLN A 728 -9.79 26.56 -13.98
CA GLN A 728 -10.19 25.16 -13.81
C GLN A 728 -9.90 24.42 -15.13
N ILE A 729 -9.16 23.31 -15.06
CA ILE A 729 -8.81 22.49 -16.23
C ILE A 729 -9.82 21.37 -16.42
N ASP A 730 -10.04 20.58 -15.38
CA ASP A 730 -10.94 19.42 -15.45
C ASP A 730 -11.48 19.04 -14.06
N GLU A 731 -12.54 18.24 -14.04
CA GLU A 731 -13.17 17.71 -12.83
C GLU A 731 -13.84 16.35 -13.10
N VAL A 732 -13.46 15.33 -12.34
CA VAL A 732 -13.95 13.95 -12.49
C VAL A 732 -14.46 13.37 -11.18
N GLY A 733 -15.22 12.28 -11.25
CA GLY A 733 -15.75 11.55 -10.09
C GLY A 733 -17.15 12.00 -9.64
N THR A 734 -17.56 11.49 -8.48
CA THR A 734 -18.94 11.62 -7.96
C THR A 734 -18.98 12.27 -6.58
N GLY A 735 -20.14 12.80 -6.20
CA GLY A 735 -20.32 13.57 -4.97
C GLY A 735 -20.49 15.07 -5.21
N SER A 736 -20.55 15.85 -4.13
CA SER A 736 -20.69 17.31 -4.16
C SER A 736 -19.44 17.99 -4.70
N THR A 737 -19.61 19.03 -5.50
CA THR A 737 -18.51 19.91 -5.95
C THR A 737 -17.76 20.46 -4.75
N LEU A 738 -16.43 20.57 -4.87
CA LEU A 738 -15.58 21.24 -3.89
C LEU A 738 -16.01 22.72 -3.80
N PRO A 739 -16.65 23.14 -2.69
CA PRO A 739 -17.37 24.40 -2.63
C PRO A 739 -16.46 25.62 -2.64
N VAL A 740 -15.23 25.54 -2.09
CA VAL A 740 -14.29 26.66 -2.12
C VAL A 740 -13.67 26.74 -3.52
N ARG A 741 -13.65 27.93 -4.12
CA ARG A 741 -12.90 28.23 -5.34
C ARG A 741 -12.11 29.50 -5.12
N ILE A 742 -10.87 29.48 -5.56
CA ILE A 742 -9.94 30.61 -5.52
C ILE A 742 -9.47 30.80 -6.95
N THR A 743 -9.58 32.02 -7.49
CA THR A 743 -9.18 32.32 -8.87
C THR A 743 -8.38 33.61 -8.90
N LEU A 744 -7.24 33.58 -9.59
CA LEU A 744 -6.49 34.76 -9.96
C LEU A 744 -7.23 35.44 -11.14
N PRO A 745 -7.65 36.70 -11.01
CA PRO A 745 -8.46 37.41 -12.02
C PRO A 745 -7.73 37.68 -13.35
#